data_AF-A0A956Q8N2-F1
#
_entry.id   AF-A0A956Q8N2-F1
#
_cell.length_a   1.000
_cell.length_b   1.000
_cell.length_c   1.000
_cell.angle_alpha   90.00
_cell.angle_beta   90.00
_cell.angle_gamma   90.00
#
_symmetry.space_group_name_H-M   'P 1'
#
loop_
_entity.id
_entity.type
_entity.pdbx_description
1 polymer ?
#
loop_
_entity_poly.entity_id
_entity_poly.type
_entity_poly.pdbx_seq_one_letter_code
_entity_poly.pdbx_strand_id
1 'polypeptide(L)'
;MLVLLVGCHHSQPPLRPSAPPRPRPRPSKTTPELTAVNPAPASTTPEPVSFEATLSLSREGPQLSDFSSSPEEFYLRYSYRGPAATLRVEVGQGAESAAIEPTDHGVLLLEAPQKGFPPGPHELKLWLDGKPLESLAFTVARPPTPVSNLALQPPGPATAKTSVTPALQALRAQAESSQMAADWRQLAESAVKARAFSLAAEAYGREAAIYNQSGDPNAALVEQAKARQYRTEVELFAHRRLPAKPGELARLEPAQGCYVGAFIDRDDNIGQMVFDSQTHGDVAQFNQLMGRSHASFFMYRAYGAPFPSKWVDYLKSQQAIAHIAWEPSSLDEVKDDRYLHDFVAAAKAADCPIFIRFAGEMNGDWTGYHGDPKAYRQAFRLVYQAFREAPKVALIWCPNTVPQTGIDDYYPGDDACDWVGVNFYSVLYLDNERSRPGEHIHPTDLLDYVYRTYSQRKPIAIGEYAATQYSKLDSSPRQDFAITKLGQLYSALPTRYPRVKMVNWYDCDNMVHARFGRKLNNYLLSSPPELRQFYQRVTASAYFLGAGQTISPVRAEPLEQGQKLAPEDTIEAQIRTYVEHPKVYFKLDGAVVLASDRPGTWKLPLATVKPGKHQLRLLIYDDGDRFVESREIVFGL
;
A
#
# COMPACT_ATOMS: atom_id res chain seq x y z
N MET A 1 -5.05 -27.94 -7.50
CA MET A 1 -5.61 -27.29 -6.30
C MET A 1 -4.50 -26.39 -5.78
N LEU A 2 -4.62 -25.08 -6.03
CA LEU A 2 -3.62 -24.05 -5.73
C LEU A 2 -3.69 -23.75 -4.23
N VAL A 3 -2.58 -23.82 -3.49
CA VAL A 3 -2.62 -23.69 -2.03
C VAL A 3 -1.49 -22.74 -1.59
N LEU A 4 -1.75 -21.44 -1.83
CA LEU A 4 -0.93 -20.31 -1.37
C LEU A 4 -1.06 -20.18 0.16
N LEU A 5 -0.33 -21.02 0.88
CA LEU A 5 -0.42 -21.16 2.32
C LEU A 5 0.51 -20.17 3.03
N VAL A 6 0.01 -18.96 3.28
CA VAL A 6 0.56 -18.05 4.31
C VAL A 6 -0.51 -17.84 5.36
N GLY A 7 -0.41 -18.57 6.46
CA GLY A 7 -1.14 -18.26 7.68
C GLY A 7 -0.17 -18.45 8.83
N CYS A 8 0.10 -17.40 9.60
CA CYS A 8 0.54 -17.56 10.98
C CYS A 8 -0.71 -17.86 11.84
N HIS A 9 -0.64 -17.84 13.18
CA HIS A 9 -1.76 -17.98 14.13
C HIS A 9 -2.08 -19.39 14.65
N HIS A 10 -1.57 -19.68 15.87
CA HIS A 10 -2.31 -19.74 17.14
C HIS A 10 -1.31 -19.57 18.29
N SER A 11 -1.73 -18.89 19.36
CA SER A 11 -0.98 -18.61 20.59
C SER A 11 -0.72 -19.89 21.43
N GLN A 12 0.52 -20.09 21.90
CA GLN A 12 0.80 -21.10 22.94
C GLN A 12 0.52 -20.56 24.36
N PRO A 13 -0.02 -21.39 25.28
CA PRO A 13 -0.15 -21.04 26.69
C PRO A 13 1.21 -21.03 27.40
N PRO A 14 1.36 -20.32 28.55
CA PRO A 14 2.66 -20.06 29.15
C PRO A 14 3.28 -21.31 29.77
N LEU A 15 4.54 -21.59 29.41
CA LEU A 15 5.40 -22.53 30.12
C LEU A 15 5.91 -21.90 31.43
N ARG A 16 5.85 -22.68 32.52
CA ARG A 16 6.30 -22.29 33.87
C ARG A 16 7.80 -21.91 33.87
N PRO A 17 8.21 -20.90 34.66
CA PRO A 17 9.62 -20.53 34.76
C PRO A 17 10.41 -21.53 35.62
N SER A 18 11.52 -22.03 35.06
CA SER A 18 12.59 -22.70 35.82
C SER A 18 13.46 -21.67 36.53
N ALA A 19 13.88 -22.01 37.76
CA ALA A 19 14.54 -21.15 38.75
C ALA A 19 15.84 -20.44 38.26
N PRO A 20 16.18 -19.26 38.83
CA PRO A 20 17.37 -18.50 38.45
C PRO A 20 18.63 -19.03 39.17
N PRO A 21 19.82 -18.96 38.54
CA PRO A 21 21.08 -19.21 39.23
C PRO A 21 21.53 -18.00 40.07
N ARG A 22 22.18 -18.31 41.20
CA ARG A 22 22.63 -17.39 42.28
C ARG A 22 23.71 -16.39 41.85
N PRO A 23 23.83 -15.22 42.53
CA PRO A 23 24.78 -14.17 42.18
C PRO A 23 26.19 -14.43 42.73
N ARG A 24 27.21 -13.86 42.07
CA ARG A 24 28.59 -13.74 42.57
C ARG A 24 28.91 -12.30 43.00
N PRO A 25 29.88 -12.09 43.92
CA PRO A 25 29.90 -10.96 44.84
C PRO A 25 30.61 -9.70 44.30
N ARG A 26 30.21 -8.54 44.81
CA ARG A 26 30.94 -7.25 44.69
C ARG A 26 32.10 -7.17 45.69
N PRO A 27 33.20 -6.47 45.37
CA PRO A 27 34.07 -5.87 46.36
C PRO A 27 33.72 -4.40 46.63
N SER A 28 34.18 -3.96 47.80
CA SER A 28 33.73 -2.85 48.62
C SER A 28 34.49 -1.52 48.48
N LYS A 29 33.73 -0.44 48.68
CA LYS A 29 33.97 0.76 49.52
C LYS A 29 35.21 1.63 49.27
N THR A 30 34.95 2.93 49.08
CA THR A 30 35.34 3.99 50.04
C THR A 30 34.51 5.26 49.83
N THR A 31 33.97 5.78 50.93
CA THR A 31 33.39 7.12 51.09
C THR A 31 34.21 7.82 52.18
N PRO A 32 34.35 9.16 52.14
CA PRO A 32 34.37 9.93 53.36
C PRO A 32 33.19 10.91 53.40
N GLU A 33 32.59 11.00 54.60
CA GLU A 33 31.59 11.99 55.00
C GLU A 33 32.14 13.42 55.01
N LEU A 34 31.25 14.41 54.88
CA LEU A 34 31.20 15.58 55.78
C LEU A 34 29.93 16.43 55.60
N THR A 35 29.16 16.49 56.69
CA THR A 35 28.40 17.62 57.27
C THR A 35 27.41 18.45 56.45
N ALA A 36 26.21 18.55 57.05
CA ALA A 36 25.15 19.49 56.71
C ALA A 36 25.50 20.95 57.04
N VAL A 37 25.11 21.87 56.15
CA VAL A 37 25.01 23.32 56.38
C VAL A 37 23.66 23.79 55.82
N ASN A 38 22.95 24.60 56.60
CA ASN A 38 21.65 25.22 56.29
C ASN A 38 21.69 26.13 55.02
N PRO A 39 20.54 26.36 54.36
CA PRO A 39 20.49 26.97 53.04
C PRO A 39 20.74 28.48 53.06
N ALA A 40 21.57 28.93 52.12
CA ALA A 40 21.69 30.33 51.69
C ALA A 40 20.58 30.63 50.64
N PRO A 41 20.17 31.90 50.46
CA PRO A 41 18.99 32.25 49.68
C PRO A 41 19.14 31.95 48.19
N ALA A 42 18.01 31.63 47.55
CA ALA A 42 17.89 31.35 46.14
C ALA A 42 18.53 32.44 45.27
N SER A 43 19.65 32.10 44.66
CA SER A 43 20.15 32.78 43.46
C SER A 43 19.19 32.46 42.32
N THR A 44 18.32 33.41 41.98
CA THR A 44 17.54 33.38 40.74
C THR A 44 18.47 33.65 39.56
N THR A 45 19.24 32.64 39.16
CA THR A 45 19.70 32.55 37.77
C THR A 45 18.48 32.23 36.92
N PRO A 46 18.07 33.09 35.97
CA PRO A 46 16.99 32.74 35.05
C PRO A 46 17.39 31.45 34.31
N GLU A 47 16.45 30.51 34.19
CA GLU A 47 16.67 29.31 33.38
C GLU A 47 17.13 29.71 31.97
N PRO A 48 18.12 29.02 31.38
CA PRO A 48 18.53 29.30 30.01
C PRO A 48 17.34 29.07 29.07
N VAL A 49 17.04 30.07 28.24
CA VAL A 49 16.04 29.96 27.18
C VAL A 49 16.55 28.93 26.17
N SER A 50 15.77 27.87 25.92
CA SER A 50 16.06 26.88 24.89
C SER A 50 14.93 26.83 23.87
N PHE A 51 15.28 26.88 22.60
CA PHE A 51 14.35 26.77 21.48
C PHE A 51 14.89 25.71 20.52
N GLU A 52 14.06 24.72 20.21
CA GLU A 52 14.33 23.73 19.17
C GLU A 52 13.21 23.79 18.13
N ALA A 53 13.57 23.90 16.86
CA ALA A 53 12.61 23.86 15.76
C ALA A 53 12.95 22.74 14.78
N THR A 54 11.92 22.04 14.31
CA THR A 54 12.03 21.08 13.22
C THR A 54 11.03 21.46 12.15
N LEU A 55 11.53 21.81 10.97
CA LEU A 55 10.68 22.04 9.80
C LEU A 55 10.25 20.69 9.23
N SER A 56 8.94 20.47 9.13
CA SER A 56 8.38 19.29 8.44
C SER A 56 7.76 19.74 7.12
N LEU A 57 8.41 19.39 6.02
CA LEU A 57 7.89 19.59 4.68
C LEU A 57 6.82 18.54 4.41
N SER A 58 5.57 18.99 4.33
CA SER A 58 4.45 18.15 3.96
C SER A 58 4.19 18.31 2.46
N ARG A 59 4.23 17.19 1.72
CA ARG A 59 3.23 16.98 0.65
C ARG A 59 1.90 16.51 1.27
N GLU A 60 1.93 16.15 2.56
CA GLU A 60 0.92 15.50 3.39
C GLU A 60 1.13 15.93 4.85
N GLY A 61 0.23 16.76 5.41
CA GLY A 61 0.38 17.42 6.71
C GLY A 61 -0.08 16.59 7.92
N PRO A 62 0.27 16.99 9.16
CA PRO A 62 -0.37 16.52 10.38
C PRO A 62 -1.50 17.48 10.84
N GLN A 63 -2.69 16.93 11.12
CA GLN A 63 -3.95 17.64 11.41
C GLN A 63 -3.88 18.75 12.48
N LEU A 64 -4.37 19.94 12.13
CA LEU A 64 -5.14 20.84 13.00
C LEU A 64 -6.61 20.74 12.55
N SER A 65 -7.51 20.51 13.51
CA SER A 65 -8.94 20.34 13.27
C SER A 65 -9.55 21.60 12.64
N ASP A 66 -10.23 21.43 11.51
CA ASP A 66 -10.99 22.42 10.73
C ASP A 66 -10.19 23.38 9.83
N PHE A 67 -9.75 22.92 8.65
CA PHE A 67 -9.66 23.80 7.46
C PHE A 67 -9.97 23.06 6.15
N SER A 68 -10.82 23.69 5.31
CA SER A 68 -11.18 23.24 3.98
C SER A 68 -10.24 23.82 2.93
N SER A 69 -9.80 22.98 1.99
CA SER A 69 -9.42 23.31 0.61
C SER A 69 -8.46 24.50 0.39
N SER A 70 -7.15 24.26 0.27
CA SER A 70 -6.23 24.75 -0.79
C SER A 70 -4.75 24.47 -0.41
N PRO A 71 -3.74 25.16 -0.98
CA PRO A 71 -2.52 24.63 -1.61
C PRO A 71 -1.49 24.02 -0.63
N GLU A 72 -0.43 23.38 -1.14
CA GLU A 72 0.65 22.71 -0.37
C GLU A 72 1.05 23.47 0.91
N GLU A 73 0.61 23.00 2.09
CA GLU A 73 0.87 23.65 3.38
C GLU A 73 2.18 23.17 4.01
N PHE A 74 2.94 24.11 4.59
CA PHE A 74 4.16 23.83 5.36
C PHE A 74 3.88 23.98 6.86
N TYR A 75 4.45 23.10 7.67
CA TYR A 75 4.30 23.16 9.12
C TYR A 75 5.67 23.26 9.79
N LEU A 76 5.83 24.30 10.61
CA LEU A 76 6.95 24.41 11.53
C LEU A 76 6.53 23.84 12.88
N ARG A 77 7.18 22.75 13.31
CA ARG A 77 7.07 22.26 14.69
C ARG A 77 8.16 22.91 15.52
N TYR A 78 7.79 23.42 16.69
CA TYR A 78 8.75 24.02 17.61
C TYR A 78 8.50 23.60 19.06
N SER A 79 9.57 23.61 19.83
CA SER A 79 9.61 23.38 21.26
C SER A 79 10.29 24.58 21.89
N TYR A 80 9.62 25.25 22.82
CA TYR A 80 10.15 26.45 23.46
C TYR A 80 10.06 26.38 24.98
N ARG A 81 11.19 26.65 25.63
CA ARG A 81 11.28 26.83 27.08
C ARG A 81 11.90 28.21 27.35
N GLY A 82 11.06 29.13 27.82
CA GLY A 82 11.43 30.52 28.14
C GLY A 82 10.19 31.33 28.56
N PRO A 83 10.32 32.64 28.81
CA PRO A 83 9.18 33.53 29.08
C PRO A 83 8.28 33.70 27.84
N ALA A 84 7.06 34.20 28.01
CA ALA A 84 6.16 34.45 26.89
C ALA A 84 6.81 35.32 25.81
N ALA A 85 6.66 34.94 24.54
CA ALA A 85 7.36 35.53 23.41
C ALA A 85 6.51 35.45 22.13
N THR A 86 6.91 36.14 21.07
CA THR A 86 6.29 36.03 19.73
C THR A 86 7.26 35.35 18.77
N LEU A 87 6.89 34.19 18.23
CA LEU A 87 7.58 33.56 17.12
C LEU A 87 7.07 34.15 15.82
N ARG A 88 7.98 34.71 15.02
CA ARG A 88 7.73 35.07 13.63
C ARG A 88 8.54 34.18 12.71
N VAL A 89 7.96 33.82 11.58
CA VAL A 89 8.56 32.97 10.56
C VAL A 89 8.37 33.61 9.20
N GLU A 90 9.40 33.56 8.36
CA GLU A 90 9.36 34.08 6.99
C GLU A 90 9.90 33.02 6.04
N VAL A 91 9.20 32.85 4.93
CA VAL A 91 9.61 31.96 3.83
C VAL A 91 9.26 32.63 2.51
N GLY A 92 10.26 32.90 1.68
CA GLY A 92 10.04 33.61 0.41
C GLY A 92 9.49 35.03 0.60
N GLN A 93 8.28 35.29 0.07
CA GLN A 93 7.57 36.58 0.24
C GLN A 93 6.50 36.55 1.35
N GLY A 94 6.31 35.43 2.04
CA GLY A 94 5.32 35.26 3.11
C GLY A 94 5.91 35.40 4.51
N ALA A 95 5.13 35.90 5.46
CA ALA A 95 5.50 36.00 6.87
C ALA A 95 4.30 35.65 7.77
N GLU A 96 4.53 34.78 8.76
CA GLU A 96 3.54 34.34 9.75
C GLU A 96 4.04 34.57 11.16
N SER A 97 3.14 34.73 12.14
CA SER A 97 3.52 35.00 13.54
C SER A 97 2.54 34.39 14.53
N ALA A 98 3.06 33.86 15.64
CA ALA A 98 2.27 33.32 16.75
C ALA A 98 2.86 33.71 18.11
N ALA A 99 1.97 33.93 19.08
CA ALA A 99 2.35 34.08 20.48
C ALA A 99 2.69 32.70 21.08
N ILE A 100 3.72 32.66 21.92
CA ILE A 100 4.20 31.48 22.63
C ILE A 100 4.13 31.77 24.14
N GLU A 101 3.57 30.85 24.91
CA GLU A 101 3.53 30.92 26.38
C GLU A 101 4.72 30.20 27.02
N PRO A 102 5.03 30.43 28.32
CA PRO A 102 6.11 29.74 28.99
C PRO A 102 5.86 28.22 29.04
N THR A 103 6.83 27.43 28.54
CA THR A 103 6.81 25.95 28.40
C THR A 103 5.82 25.39 27.38
N ASP A 104 5.93 25.80 26.12
CA ASP A 104 4.99 25.41 25.06
C ASP A 104 5.62 24.57 23.93
N HIS A 105 4.78 23.73 23.32
CA HIS A 105 5.05 22.96 22.10
C HIS A 105 3.98 23.32 21.07
N GLY A 106 4.39 23.81 19.90
CA GLY A 106 3.44 24.35 18.94
C GLY A 106 3.70 23.94 17.49
N VAL A 107 2.69 24.18 16.67
CA VAL A 107 2.76 24.06 15.21
C VAL A 107 2.34 25.39 14.61
N LEU A 108 3.22 26.01 13.83
CA LEU A 108 2.88 27.17 13.01
C LEU A 108 2.63 26.72 11.57
N LEU A 109 1.43 27.01 11.07
CA LEU A 109 1.09 26.85 9.66
C LEU A 109 1.76 27.96 8.86
N LEU A 110 2.40 27.61 7.76
CA LEU A 110 3.04 28.56 6.86
C LEU A 110 2.38 28.44 5.49
N GLU A 111 1.81 29.54 5.00
CA GLU A 111 1.26 29.60 3.66
C GLU A 111 2.40 29.50 2.62
N ALA A 112 2.27 28.56 1.70
CA ALA A 112 3.07 28.54 0.50
C ALA A 112 2.75 29.73 -0.39
N PRO A 113 3.69 30.21 -1.22
CA PRO A 113 3.35 31.07 -2.35
C PRO A 113 2.22 30.44 -3.17
N GLN A 114 1.29 31.24 -3.72
CA GLN A 114 0.16 30.73 -4.54
C GLN A 114 0.56 29.81 -5.70
N LYS A 115 1.82 29.85 -6.13
CA LYS A 115 2.39 29.02 -7.21
C LYS A 115 3.24 27.84 -6.70
N GLY A 116 3.28 27.60 -5.39
CA GLY A 116 4.22 26.68 -4.73
C GLY A 116 5.66 27.22 -4.74
N PHE A 117 6.55 26.52 -4.05
CA PHE A 117 7.98 26.79 -4.13
C PHE A 117 8.59 26.11 -5.37
N PRO A 118 9.42 26.82 -6.16
CA PRO A 118 10.14 26.17 -7.25
C PRO A 118 11.10 25.11 -6.69
N PRO A 119 11.39 24.03 -7.43
CA PRO A 119 12.37 23.05 -6.96
C PRO A 119 13.75 23.66 -6.76
N GLY A 120 14.38 23.36 -5.63
CA GLY A 120 15.66 23.94 -5.24
C GLY A 120 15.75 24.26 -3.75
N PRO A 121 16.87 24.84 -3.31
CA PRO A 121 17.07 25.24 -1.93
C PRO A 121 16.22 26.48 -1.61
N HIS A 122 15.64 26.46 -0.42
CA HIS A 122 14.90 27.54 0.21
C HIS A 122 15.40 27.72 1.64
N GLU A 123 15.17 28.90 2.18
CA GLU A 123 15.55 29.26 3.53
C GLU A 123 14.32 29.74 4.28
N LEU A 124 14.07 29.13 5.44
CA LEU A 124 13.09 29.58 6.41
C LEU A 124 13.82 30.32 7.51
N LYS A 125 13.40 31.54 7.82
CA LYS A 125 14.01 32.37 8.85
C LYS A 125 13.09 32.44 10.06
N LEU A 126 13.68 32.39 11.25
CA LEU A 126 12.98 32.41 12.53
C LEU A 126 13.35 33.67 13.33
N TRP A 127 12.34 34.30 13.92
CA TRP A 127 12.51 35.41 14.84
C TRP A 127 11.74 35.16 16.14
N LEU A 128 12.33 35.53 17.26
CA LEU A 128 11.68 35.56 18.56
C LEU A 128 11.71 37.00 19.10
N ASP A 129 10.55 37.58 19.34
CA ASP A 129 10.39 38.99 19.77
C ASP A 129 11.18 39.96 18.88
N GLY A 130 11.12 39.74 17.57
CA GLY A 130 11.82 40.55 16.56
C GLY A 130 13.33 40.33 16.49
N LYS A 131 13.91 39.45 17.32
CA LYS A 131 15.33 39.06 17.22
C LYS A 131 15.48 37.80 16.37
N PRO A 132 16.42 37.75 15.42
CA PRO A 132 16.66 36.55 14.64
C PRO A 132 17.19 35.42 15.54
N LEU A 133 16.63 34.22 15.39
CA LEU A 133 17.05 33.01 16.09
C LEU A 133 17.99 32.19 15.19
N GLU A 134 17.42 31.58 14.14
CA GLU A 134 18.10 30.63 13.26
C GLU A 134 17.43 30.62 11.87
N SER A 135 18.17 30.16 10.87
CA SER A 135 17.68 29.89 9.52
C SER A 135 17.69 28.38 9.24
N LEU A 136 16.53 27.81 8.92
CA LEU A 136 16.40 26.41 8.51
C LEU A 136 16.43 26.34 6.98
N ALA A 137 17.52 25.79 6.44
CA ALA A 137 17.61 25.48 5.03
C ALA A 137 16.80 24.22 4.71
N PHE A 138 16.01 24.28 3.65
CA PHE A 138 15.27 23.12 3.15
C PHE A 138 15.33 23.06 1.63
N THR A 139 15.18 21.88 1.06
CA THR A 139 15.18 21.71 -0.40
C THR A 139 13.83 21.14 -0.82
N VAL A 140 13.14 21.88 -1.68
CA VAL A 140 11.96 21.35 -2.36
C VAL A 140 12.49 20.41 -3.43
N ALA A 141 12.30 19.11 -3.20
CA ALA A 141 12.70 18.08 -4.14
C ALA A 141 12.03 18.38 -5.49
N ARG A 142 12.81 18.32 -6.58
CA ARG A 142 12.19 18.18 -7.91
C ARG A 142 11.29 16.95 -7.84
N PRO A 143 10.04 17.00 -8.32
CA PRO A 143 9.33 15.77 -8.60
C PRO A 143 10.29 14.92 -9.43
N PRO A 144 10.57 13.67 -9.03
CA PRO A 144 11.60 12.89 -9.67
C PRO A 144 11.30 12.87 -11.16
N THR A 145 12.16 13.49 -11.96
CA THR A 145 12.05 13.40 -13.40
C THR A 145 12.05 11.90 -13.71
N PRO A 146 11.05 11.35 -14.40
CA PRO A 146 11.12 9.96 -14.80
C PRO A 146 12.37 9.83 -15.67
N VAL A 147 13.40 9.20 -15.10
CA VAL A 147 14.65 8.97 -15.79
C VAL A 147 14.43 7.73 -16.63
N SER A 148 14.53 7.89 -17.95
CA SER A 148 14.58 6.73 -18.83
C SER A 148 15.73 5.83 -18.37
N ASN A 149 15.42 4.58 -18.04
CA ASN A 149 16.44 3.59 -17.71
C ASN A 149 16.85 2.75 -18.94
N LEU A 150 16.27 3.07 -20.10
CA LEU A 150 16.64 2.55 -21.41
C LEU A 150 17.11 3.71 -22.32
N ALA A 151 17.83 3.36 -23.38
CA ALA A 151 18.14 4.32 -24.44
C ALA A 151 16.85 4.83 -25.10
N LEU A 152 16.81 6.10 -25.51
CA LEU A 152 15.68 6.73 -26.22
C LEU A 152 15.57 6.30 -27.69
N GLN A 153 15.81 5.01 -27.95
CA GLN A 153 15.76 4.41 -29.27
C GLN A 153 15.08 3.04 -29.17
N PRO A 154 13.95 2.83 -29.86
CA PRO A 154 13.30 1.53 -29.90
C PRO A 154 14.20 0.49 -30.59
N PRO A 155 14.16 -0.78 -30.17
CA PRO A 155 15.10 -1.79 -30.66
C PRO A 155 14.78 -2.28 -32.08
N GLY A 156 13.58 -2.00 -32.59
CA GLY A 156 13.15 -2.46 -33.91
C GLY A 156 11.89 -1.78 -34.42
N PRO A 157 11.40 -2.15 -35.60
CA PRO A 157 10.20 -1.55 -36.19
C PRO A 157 8.96 -1.81 -35.34
N ALA A 158 8.04 -0.84 -35.31
CA ALA A 158 6.76 -0.91 -34.62
C ALA A 158 5.71 -1.68 -35.44
N THR A 159 6.06 -2.88 -35.89
CA THR A 159 5.22 -3.73 -36.73
C THR A 159 5.23 -5.14 -36.17
N ALA A 160 4.04 -5.68 -35.87
CA ALA A 160 3.90 -7.10 -35.55
C ALA A 160 4.33 -7.92 -36.77
N LYS A 161 5.31 -8.82 -36.60
CA LYS A 161 5.42 -9.95 -37.53
C LYS A 161 4.15 -10.78 -37.35
N THR A 162 3.42 -11.09 -38.43
CA THR A 162 2.22 -11.92 -38.33
C THR A 162 2.59 -13.26 -37.71
N SER A 163 2.31 -13.42 -36.42
CA SER A 163 2.61 -14.64 -35.65
C SER A 163 1.59 -15.74 -35.90
N VAL A 164 0.49 -15.42 -36.59
CA VAL A 164 -0.58 -16.36 -36.94
C VAL A 164 -0.26 -17.00 -38.28
N THR A 165 0.19 -18.25 -38.24
CA THR A 165 0.48 -19.07 -39.42
C THR A 165 -0.80 -19.66 -40.02
N PRO A 166 -0.79 -20.12 -41.29
CA PRO A 166 -1.92 -20.85 -41.88
C PRO A 166 -2.36 -22.07 -41.04
N ALA A 167 -1.42 -22.73 -40.37
CA ALA A 167 -1.72 -23.83 -39.46
C ALA A 167 -2.54 -23.39 -38.24
N LEU A 168 -2.21 -22.23 -37.64
CA LEU A 168 -2.99 -21.66 -36.54
C LEU A 168 -4.38 -21.17 -37.01
N GLN A 169 -4.48 -20.68 -38.25
CA GLN A 169 -5.79 -20.32 -38.83
C GLN A 169 -6.69 -21.55 -39.01
N ALA A 170 -6.14 -22.67 -39.47
CA ALA A 170 -6.87 -23.93 -39.60
C ALA A 170 -7.34 -24.45 -38.23
N LEU A 171 -6.47 -24.45 -37.21
CA LEU A 171 -6.84 -24.82 -35.84
C LEU A 171 -7.93 -23.91 -35.26
N ARG A 172 -7.87 -22.60 -35.55
CA ARG A 172 -8.91 -21.65 -35.15
C ARG A 172 -10.26 -21.97 -35.78
N ALA A 173 -10.29 -22.19 -37.10
CA ALA A 173 -11.51 -22.57 -37.81
C ALA A 173 -12.11 -23.88 -37.26
N GLN A 174 -11.26 -24.87 -36.95
CA GLN A 174 -11.69 -26.11 -36.32
C GLN A 174 -12.33 -25.86 -34.95
N ALA A 175 -11.65 -25.14 -34.06
CA ALA A 175 -12.15 -24.84 -32.71
C ALA A 175 -13.45 -24.03 -32.72
N GLU A 176 -13.57 -23.06 -33.64
CA GLU A 176 -14.80 -22.29 -33.84
C GLU A 176 -15.95 -23.17 -34.36
N SER A 177 -15.66 -24.18 -35.19
CA SER A 177 -16.66 -25.09 -35.75
C SER A 177 -17.16 -26.13 -34.74
N SER A 178 -16.26 -26.71 -33.95
CA SER A 178 -16.59 -27.78 -33.00
C SER A 178 -17.13 -27.25 -31.68
N GLN A 179 -16.69 -26.05 -31.27
CA GLN A 179 -16.93 -25.47 -29.94
C GLN A 179 -16.49 -26.39 -28.79
N MET A 180 -15.55 -27.31 -29.04
CA MET A 180 -15.05 -28.24 -28.02
C MET A 180 -13.86 -27.64 -27.26
N ALA A 181 -13.85 -27.83 -25.94
CA ALA A 181 -12.75 -27.36 -25.08
C ALA A 181 -11.38 -27.91 -25.53
N ALA A 182 -11.32 -29.15 -26.00
CA ALA A 182 -10.09 -29.78 -26.48
C ALA A 182 -9.50 -29.11 -27.73
N ASP A 183 -10.34 -28.65 -28.66
CA ASP A 183 -9.87 -27.96 -29.87
C ASP A 183 -9.38 -26.54 -29.54
N TRP A 184 -10.07 -25.83 -28.64
CA TRP A 184 -9.61 -24.55 -28.11
C TRP A 184 -8.28 -24.69 -27.37
N ARG A 185 -8.11 -25.74 -26.56
CA ARG A 185 -6.82 -26.06 -25.92
C ARG A 185 -5.71 -26.31 -26.93
N GLN A 186 -5.99 -27.11 -27.96
CA GLN A 186 -5.01 -27.41 -29.00
C GLN A 186 -4.56 -26.14 -29.74
N LEU A 187 -5.51 -25.25 -30.04
CA LEU A 187 -5.21 -23.93 -30.60
C LEU A 187 -4.34 -23.10 -29.64
N ALA A 188 -4.72 -23.03 -28.36
CA ALA A 188 -4.01 -22.26 -27.35
C ALA A 188 -2.56 -22.72 -27.19
N GLU A 189 -2.33 -24.01 -26.99
CA GLU A 189 -0.98 -24.58 -26.84
C GLU A 189 -0.13 -24.41 -28.10
N SER A 190 -0.73 -24.55 -29.28
CA SER A 190 -0.05 -24.31 -30.55
C SER A 190 0.31 -22.84 -30.73
N ALA A 191 -0.58 -21.93 -30.33
CA ALA A 191 -0.34 -20.49 -30.35
C ALA A 191 0.77 -20.10 -29.38
N VAL A 192 0.85 -20.70 -28.18
CA VAL A 192 1.97 -20.50 -27.24
C VAL A 192 3.29 -20.93 -27.88
N LYS A 193 3.36 -22.12 -28.49
CA LYS A 193 4.57 -22.62 -29.17
C LYS A 193 5.01 -21.70 -30.31
N ALA A 194 4.05 -21.15 -31.06
CA ALA A 194 4.30 -20.18 -32.13
C ALA A 194 4.50 -18.74 -31.64
N ARG A 195 4.39 -18.50 -30.32
CA ARG A 195 4.44 -17.16 -29.68
C ARG A 195 3.36 -16.19 -30.18
N ALA A 196 2.22 -16.71 -30.63
CA ALA A 196 1.02 -15.95 -30.93
C ALA A 196 0.19 -15.73 -29.65
N PHE A 197 0.74 -14.99 -28.69
CA PHE A 197 0.20 -14.93 -27.32
C PHE A 197 -1.21 -14.32 -27.22
N SER A 198 -1.55 -13.33 -28.05
CA SER A 198 -2.92 -12.80 -28.09
C SER A 198 -3.94 -13.87 -28.50
N LEU A 199 -3.58 -14.74 -29.47
CA LEU A 199 -4.42 -15.86 -29.89
C LEU A 199 -4.47 -16.96 -28.81
N ALA A 200 -3.36 -17.21 -28.12
CA ALA A 200 -3.33 -18.15 -27.00
C ALA A 200 -4.25 -17.68 -25.85
N ALA A 201 -4.21 -16.39 -25.50
CA ALA A 201 -5.05 -15.80 -24.48
C ALA A 201 -6.55 -15.88 -24.86
N GLU A 202 -6.89 -15.59 -26.12
CA GLU A 202 -8.25 -15.76 -26.64
C GLU A 202 -8.72 -17.22 -26.52
N ALA A 203 -7.89 -18.16 -26.98
CA ALA A 203 -8.23 -19.58 -27.02
C ALA A 203 -8.41 -20.20 -25.63
N TYR A 204 -7.50 -19.93 -24.68
CA TYR A 204 -7.68 -20.35 -23.29
C TYR A 204 -8.92 -19.71 -22.65
N GLY A 205 -9.25 -18.46 -22.98
CA GLY A 205 -10.47 -17.81 -22.51
C GLY A 205 -11.75 -18.47 -23.02
N ARG A 206 -11.75 -18.93 -24.29
CA ARG A 206 -12.86 -19.70 -24.87
C ARG A 206 -13.01 -21.08 -24.21
N GLU A 207 -11.88 -21.76 -23.97
CA GLU A 207 -11.85 -23.02 -23.23
C GLU A 207 -12.43 -22.85 -21.81
N ALA A 208 -12.00 -21.82 -21.08
CA ALA A 208 -12.51 -21.50 -19.75
C ALA A 208 -14.04 -21.26 -19.75
N ALA A 209 -14.56 -20.56 -20.77
CA ALA A 209 -15.98 -20.30 -20.91
C ALA A 209 -16.80 -21.60 -21.08
N ILE A 210 -16.27 -22.58 -21.82
CA ILE A 210 -16.91 -23.89 -22.00
C ILE A 210 -16.98 -24.65 -20.67
N TYR A 211 -15.89 -24.64 -19.89
CA TYR A 211 -15.89 -25.29 -18.56
C TYR A 211 -16.89 -24.66 -17.60
N ASN A 212 -17.01 -23.32 -17.60
CA ASN A 212 -18.04 -22.64 -16.82
C ASN A 212 -19.46 -23.07 -17.23
N GLN A 213 -19.74 -23.11 -18.52
CA GLN A 213 -21.05 -23.55 -19.05
C GLN A 213 -21.34 -25.02 -18.73
N SER A 214 -20.30 -25.85 -18.58
CA SER A 214 -20.41 -27.28 -18.27
C SER A 214 -20.48 -27.58 -16.78
N GLY A 215 -20.49 -26.55 -15.91
CA GLY A 215 -20.56 -26.73 -14.46
C GLY A 215 -19.24 -27.12 -13.78
N ASP A 216 -18.09 -26.87 -14.42
CA ASP A 216 -16.76 -27.08 -13.83
C ASP A 216 -16.01 -25.73 -13.64
N PRO A 217 -16.39 -24.93 -12.62
CA PRO A 217 -15.77 -23.63 -12.37
C PRO A 217 -14.28 -23.75 -11.98
N ASN A 218 -13.85 -24.88 -11.42
CA ASN A 218 -12.45 -25.07 -11.05
C ASN A 218 -11.56 -25.22 -12.29
N ALA A 219 -11.99 -26.04 -13.27
CA ALA A 219 -11.30 -26.11 -14.56
C ALA A 219 -11.32 -24.76 -15.28
N ALA A 220 -12.46 -24.06 -15.25
CA ALA A 220 -12.56 -22.73 -15.86
C ALA A 220 -11.58 -21.72 -15.25
N LEU A 221 -11.40 -21.71 -13.92
CA LEU A 221 -10.43 -20.82 -13.26
C LEU A 221 -8.98 -21.14 -13.64
N VAL A 222 -8.64 -22.42 -13.83
CA VAL A 222 -7.32 -22.85 -14.29
C VAL A 222 -7.06 -22.34 -15.72
N GLU A 223 -7.99 -22.55 -16.63
CA GLU A 223 -7.82 -22.09 -18.02
C GLU A 223 -7.86 -20.55 -18.13
N GLN A 224 -8.66 -19.88 -17.32
CA GLN A 224 -8.65 -18.43 -17.21
C GLN A 224 -7.31 -17.89 -16.70
N ALA A 225 -6.64 -18.62 -15.78
CA ALA A 225 -5.30 -18.25 -15.32
C ALA A 225 -4.27 -18.33 -16.45
N LYS A 226 -4.33 -19.37 -17.30
CA LYS A 226 -3.49 -19.49 -18.50
C LYS A 226 -3.80 -18.37 -19.51
N ALA A 227 -5.06 -18.04 -19.72
CA ALA A 227 -5.46 -16.92 -20.57
C ALA A 227 -4.85 -15.59 -20.06
N ARG A 228 -4.95 -15.34 -18.75
CA ARG A 228 -4.40 -14.14 -18.09
C ARG A 228 -2.88 -14.04 -18.25
N GLN A 229 -2.16 -15.16 -18.19
CA GLN A 229 -0.70 -15.19 -18.38
C GLN A 229 -0.27 -14.61 -19.75
N TYR A 230 -1.06 -14.84 -20.81
CA TYR A 230 -0.68 -14.42 -22.17
C TYR A 230 -1.37 -13.14 -22.65
N ARG A 231 -2.27 -12.58 -21.85
CA ARG A 231 -3.07 -11.42 -22.21
C ARG A 231 -2.23 -10.15 -22.21
N THR A 232 -2.37 -9.36 -23.27
CA THR A 232 -1.85 -7.99 -23.34
C THR A 232 -3.00 -6.99 -23.20
N GLU A 233 -2.83 -6.01 -22.31
CA GLU A 233 -3.70 -4.84 -22.14
C GLU A 233 -2.84 -3.58 -22.06
N VAL A 234 -3.26 -2.53 -22.75
CA VAL A 234 -2.56 -1.25 -22.78
C VAL A 234 -3.58 -0.13 -22.65
N GLU A 235 -3.50 0.59 -21.55
CA GLU A 235 -4.38 1.70 -21.21
C GLU A 235 -3.56 2.95 -20.88
N LEU A 236 -4.11 4.13 -21.16
CA LEU A 236 -3.49 5.42 -20.85
C LEU A 236 -4.38 6.16 -19.87
N PHE A 237 -3.77 6.79 -18.87
CA PHE A 237 -4.45 7.55 -17.84
C PHE A 237 -3.82 8.94 -17.70
N ALA A 238 -4.62 9.96 -17.41
CA ALA A 238 -4.15 11.26 -16.97
C ALA A 238 -4.29 11.36 -15.44
N HIS A 239 -3.19 11.61 -14.74
CA HIS A 239 -3.18 11.99 -13.33
C HIS A 239 -3.34 13.49 -13.23
N ARG A 240 -4.39 13.92 -12.52
CA ARG A 240 -4.84 15.31 -12.51
C ARG A 240 -5.14 15.77 -11.09
N ARG A 241 -4.96 17.06 -10.83
CA ARG A 241 -5.46 17.69 -9.59
C ARG A 241 -6.95 18.00 -9.76
N LEU A 242 -7.81 17.21 -9.13
CA LEU A 242 -9.25 17.33 -9.25
C LEU A 242 -9.91 17.21 -7.87
N PRO A 243 -10.99 17.98 -7.61
CA PRO A 243 -11.76 17.82 -6.38
C PRO A 243 -12.32 16.39 -6.29
N ALA A 244 -12.46 15.90 -5.07
CA ALA A 244 -13.12 14.62 -4.85
C ALA A 244 -14.57 14.67 -5.35
N LYS A 245 -15.03 13.55 -5.90
CA LYS A 245 -16.42 13.41 -6.31
C LYS A 245 -17.29 13.29 -5.05
N PRO A 246 -18.40 14.04 -4.95
CA PRO A 246 -19.41 13.81 -3.92
C PRO A 246 -19.96 12.38 -4.03
N GLY A 247 -20.19 11.71 -2.91
CA GLY A 247 -20.78 10.38 -2.87
C GLY A 247 -21.09 9.95 -1.44
N GLU A 248 -21.97 8.97 -1.29
CA GLU A 248 -22.15 8.28 -0.02
C GLU A 248 -20.90 7.44 0.26
N LEU A 249 -20.21 7.74 1.36
CA LEU A 249 -18.97 7.10 1.75
C LEU A 249 -19.27 6.08 2.86
N ALA A 250 -18.66 4.90 2.76
CA ALA A 250 -18.63 3.99 3.89
C ALA A 250 -17.84 4.60 5.06
N ARG A 251 -18.01 4.05 6.26
CA ARG A 251 -17.31 4.50 7.46
C ARG A 251 -15.78 4.44 7.22
N LEU A 252 -15.09 5.55 7.46
CA LEU A 252 -13.65 5.75 7.20
C LEU A 252 -13.22 5.69 5.72
N GLU A 253 -14.13 5.61 4.76
CA GLU A 253 -13.79 5.63 3.34
C GLU A 253 -13.25 7.00 2.91
N PRO A 254 -12.03 7.08 2.35
CA PRO A 254 -11.53 8.31 1.78
C PRO A 254 -12.25 8.59 0.45
N ALA A 255 -12.81 9.79 0.33
CA ALA A 255 -13.54 10.23 -0.86
C ALA A 255 -12.70 10.06 -2.13
N GLN A 256 -11.40 10.33 -2.02
CA GLN A 256 -10.41 10.18 -3.09
C GLN A 256 -9.07 9.73 -2.48
N GLY A 257 -8.34 8.87 -3.18
CA GLY A 257 -7.07 8.31 -2.71
C GLY A 257 -7.21 6.93 -2.07
N CYS A 258 -6.08 6.41 -1.59
CA CYS A 258 -5.94 5.09 -0.98
C CYS A 258 -4.99 5.16 0.21
N TYR A 259 -5.42 4.76 1.40
CA TYR A 259 -4.55 4.65 2.57
C TYR A 259 -3.43 3.65 2.32
N VAL A 260 -2.19 4.04 2.65
CA VAL A 260 -1.06 3.11 2.64
C VAL A 260 -0.68 2.78 4.07
N GLY A 261 -0.65 1.49 4.38
CA GLY A 261 -0.28 1.01 5.70
C GLY A 261 0.65 -0.19 5.68
N ALA A 262 0.99 -0.69 6.86
CA ALA A 262 1.86 -1.84 7.01
C ALA A 262 1.64 -2.62 8.32
N PHE A 263 2.00 -3.89 8.31
CA PHE A 263 2.38 -4.64 9.51
C PHE A 263 3.90 -4.63 9.61
N ILE A 264 4.44 -4.33 10.79
CA ILE A 264 5.87 -4.08 10.99
C ILE A 264 6.45 -4.78 12.22
N ASP A 265 5.67 -5.61 12.91
CA ASP A 265 6.06 -6.19 14.20
C ASP A 265 7.15 -7.28 14.09
N ARG A 266 7.57 -7.62 12.85
CA ARG A 266 8.51 -8.71 12.54
C ARG A 266 9.64 -8.25 11.60
N ASP A 267 9.96 -6.97 11.67
CA ASP A 267 11.14 -6.38 11.07
C ASP A 267 12.21 -6.12 12.14
N ASP A 268 13.26 -6.94 12.13
CA ASP A 268 14.38 -6.82 13.08
C ASP A 268 15.32 -5.65 12.74
N ASN A 269 15.13 -4.96 11.61
CA ASN A 269 15.94 -3.80 11.21
C ASN A 269 15.41 -2.48 11.79
N ILE A 270 14.26 -2.51 12.48
CA ILE A 270 13.69 -1.37 13.19
C ILE A 270 13.60 -1.66 14.69
N GLY A 271 13.56 -0.58 15.47
CA GLY A 271 13.33 -0.59 16.90
C GLY A 271 12.01 -1.27 17.23
N GLN A 272 11.89 -1.71 18.47
CA GLN A 272 10.72 -2.42 18.97
C GLN A 272 10.16 -1.68 20.18
N MET A 273 8.84 -1.62 20.26
CA MET A 273 8.08 -1.02 21.35
C MET A 273 7.19 -2.08 21.98
N VAL A 274 7.04 -2.06 23.31
CA VAL A 274 6.19 -3.02 24.02
C VAL A 274 4.96 -2.30 24.56
N PHE A 275 3.78 -2.79 24.17
CA PHE A 275 2.49 -2.34 24.67
C PHE A 275 1.80 -3.51 25.36
N ASP A 276 1.66 -3.40 26.68
CA ASP A 276 1.18 -4.48 27.54
C ASP A 276 2.02 -5.76 27.39
N SER A 277 1.51 -6.76 26.66
CA SER A 277 2.17 -8.04 26.43
C SER A 277 2.57 -8.27 24.97
N GLN A 278 2.37 -7.30 24.08
CA GLN A 278 2.72 -7.43 22.66
C GLN A 278 3.84 -6.47 22.28
N THR A 279 4.77 -6.99 21.49
CA THR A 279 5.87 -6.22 20.90
C THR A 279 5.50 -5.81 19.49
N HIS A 280 5.73 -4.54 19.19
CA HIS A 280 5.40 -3.88 17.94
C HIS A 280 6.63 -3.17 17.37
N GLY A 281 6.70 -3.07 16.04
CA GLY A 281 7.75 -2.28 15.39
C GLY A 281 7.63 -0.78 15.71
N ASP A 282 8.76 -0.08 15.75
CA ASP A 282 8.81 1.37 15.91
C ASP A 282 8.27 2.07 14.65
N VAL A 283 7.07 2.65 14.78
CA VAL A 283 6.36 3.35 13.70
C VAL A 283 7.15 4.55 13.18
N ALA A 284 7.80 5.30 14.08
CA ALA A 284 8.55 6.49 13.69
C ALA A 284 9.79 6.11 12.86
N GLN A 285 10.52 5.08 13.30
CA GLN A 285 11.68 4.59 12.56
C GLN A 285 11.28 3.96 11.22
N PHE A 286 10.20 3.17 11.17
CA PHE A 286 9.70 2.60 9.92
C PHE A 286 9.31 3.71 8.93
N ASN A 287 8.56 4.71 9.38
CA ASN A 287 8.18 5.86 8.57
C ASN A 287 9.39 6.66 8.06
N GLN A 288 10.41 6.86 8.90
CA GLN A 288 11.66 7.49 8.50
C GLN A 288 12.37 6.72 7.38
N LEU A 289 12.47 5.39 7.51
CA LEU A 289 13.08 4.53 6.49
C LEU A 289 12.28 4.55 5.19
N MET A 290 10.95 4.54 5.27
CA MET A 290 10.06 4.55 4.11
C MET A 290 9.79 5.94 3.54
N GLY A 291 10.37 6.99 4.13
CA GLY A 291 10.24 8.37 3.65
C GLY A 291 8.80 8.90 3.64
N ARG A 292 7.92 8.35 4.47
CA ARG A 292 6.52 8.78 4.56
C ARG A 292 5.86 8.41 5.90
N SER A 293 4.82 9.13 6.26
CA SER A 293 3.94 8.78 7.38
C SER A 293 2.83 7.85 6.89
N HIS A 294 2.85 6.57 7.23
CA HIS A 294 1.80 5.63 6.80
C HIS A 294 0.45 5.94 7.48
N ALA A 295 -0.65 5.74 6.74
CA ALA A 295 -2.00 6.00 7.22
C ALA A 295 -2.50 4.97 8.22
N SER A 296 -2.09 3.71 8.09
CA SER A 296 -2.55 2.63 8.97
C SER A 296 -1.42 1.67 9.35
N PHE A 297 -1.48 1.16 10.57
CA PHE A 297 -0.64 0.03 10.99
C PHE A 297 -1.55 -1.09 11.48
N PHE A 298 -1.27 -2.32 11.06
CA PHE A 298 -2.05 -3.46 11.50
C PHE A 298 -1.29 -4.39 12.43
N MET A 299 -2.05 -5.06 13.30
CA MET A 299 -1.58 -6.07 14.25
C MET A 299 -2.58 -7.21 14.34
N TYR A 300 -2.13 -8.37 14.82
CA TYR A 300 -3.00 -9.50 15.10
C TYR A 300 -3.37 -9.56 16.58
N ARG A 301 -4.66 -9.75 16.84
CA ARG A 301 -5.23 -9.87 18.18
C ARG A 301 -6.13 -11.10 18.25
N ALA A 302 -5.86 -11.99 19.20
CA ALA A 302 -6.75 -13.11 19.48
C ALA A 302 -8.10 -12.62 20.05
N TYR A 303 -9.19 -13.25 19.67
CA TYR A 303 -10.47 -13.12 20.36
C TYR A 303 -10.33 -13.63 21.80
N GLY A 304 -11.06 -13.02 22.73
CA GLY A 304 -10.88 -13.18 24.17
C GLY A 304 -9.77 -12.32 24.78
N ALA A 305 -8.84 -11.76 24.00
CA ALA A 305 -7.83 -10.83 24.51
C ALA A 305 -8.41 -9.41 24.66
N PRO A 306 -8.00 -8.62 25.68
CA PRO A 306 -8.49 -7.25 25.86
C PRO A 306 -8.29 -6.34 24.62
N PHE A 307 -9.04 -5.26 24.50
CA PHE A 307 -8.77 -4.23 23.49
C PHE A 307 -7.37 -3.61 23.71
N PRO A 308 -6.54 -3.43 22.67
CA PRO A 308 -5.15 -2.96 22.82
C PRO A 308 -5.06 -1.43 22.99
N SER A 309 -5.68 -0.87 24.03
CA SER A 309 -5.84 0.58 24.21
C SER A 309 -4.53 1.36 24.11
N LYS A 310 -3.45 0.90 24.76
CA LYS A 310 -2.17 1.63 24.76
C LYS A 310 -1.53 1.74 23.38
N TRP A 311 -1.65 0.70 22.58
CA TRP A 311 -1.14 0.71 21.20
C TRP A 311 -2.02 1.59 20.30
N VAL A 312 -3.34 1.55 20.50
CA VAL A 312 -4.28 2.42 19.78
C VAL A 312 -4.06 3.89 20.13
N ASP A 313 -3.84 4.22 21.41
CA ASP A 313 -3.51 5.58 21.85
C ASP A 313 -2.17 6.05 21.29
N TYR A 314 -1.19 5.15 21.21
CA TYR A 314 0.08 5.44 20.55
C TYR A 314 -0.13 5.75 19.05
N LEU A 315 -0.84 4.91 18.30
CA LEU A 315 -1.11 5.18 16.88
C LEU A 315 -1.93 6.46 16.68
N LYS A 316 -2.90 6.73 17.55
CA LYS A 316 -3.65 7.98 17.59
C LYS A 316 -2.71 9.19 17.73
N SER A 317 -1.70 9.11 18.61
CA SER A 317 -0.67 10.16 18.75
C SER A 317 0.19 10.35 17.49
N GLN A 318 0.31 9.29 16.67
CA GLN A 318 0.98 9.34 15.37
C GLN A 318 0.03 9.73 14.22
N GLN A 319 -1.25 10.01 14.51
CA GLN A 319 -2.32 10.24 13.54
C GLN A 319 -2.54 9.08 12.56
N ALA A 320 -2.06 7.89 12.92
CA ALA A 320 -2.25 6.66 12.17
C ALA A 320 -3.50 5.92 12.67
N ILE A 321 -4.12 5.18 11.75
CA ILE A 321 -5.30 4.37 12.01
C ILE A 321 -4.85 3.00 12.51
N ALA A 322 -5.35 2.60 13.68
CA ALA A 322 -5.15 1.24 14.18
C ALA A 322 -5.99 0.26 13.35
N HIS A 323 -5.35 -0.77 12.80
CA HIS A 323 -6.02 -1.86 12.10
C HIS A 323 -5.81 -3.17 12.88
N ILE A 324 -6.87 -3.66 13.54
CA ILE A 324 -6.80 -4.86 14.37
C ILE A 324 -7.35 -6.03 13.57
N ALA A 325 -6.48 -6.96 13.18
CA ALA A 325 -6.87 -8.27 12.68
C ALA A 325 -7.28 -9.12 13.89
N TRP A 326 -8.60 -9.24 14.09
CA TRP A 326 -9.19 -9.81 15.30
C TRP A 326 -9.70 -11.23 15.03
N GLU A 327 -9.02 -12.22 15.60
CA GLU A 327 -9.13 -13.61 15.17
C GLU A 327 -9.63 -14.51 16.30
N PRO A 328 -10.83 -15.10 16.18
CA PRO A 328 -11.26 -16.18 17.06
C PRO A 328 -10.57 -17.50 16.70
N SER A 329 -10.40 -18.38 17.69
CA SER A 329 -9.90 -19.73 17.43
C SER A 329 -10.97 -20.60 16.75
N SER A 330 -12.24 -20.36 17.08
CA SER A 330 -13.41 -20.97 16.44
C SER A 330 -14.63 -20.06 16.56
N LEU A 331 -15.68 -20.32 15.77
CA LEU A 331 -16.93 -19.54 15.84
C LEU A 331 -17.66 -19.69 17.19
N ASP A 332 -17.40 -20.75 17.95
CA ASP A 332 -18.02 -20.97 19.28
C ASP A 332 -17.57 -19.95 20.33
N GLU A 333 -16.44 -19.28 20.12
CA GLU A 333 -15.96 -18.20 20.99
C GLU A 333 -16.77 -16.90 20.79
N VAL A 334 -17.45 -16.75 19.65
CA VAL A 334 -18.07 -15.49 19.25
C VAL A 334 -19.51 -15.44 19.76
N LYS A 335 -19.70 -14.75 20.89
CA LYS A 335 -20.99 -14.63 21.57
C LYS A 335 -21.34 -13.18 21.86
N ASP A 336 -22.64 -12.93 21.96
CA ASP A 336 -23.17 -11.68 22.48
C ASP A 336 -23.00 -11.68 23.99
N ASP A 337 -21.79 -11.37 24.43
CA ASP A 337 -21.39 -11.50 25.82
C ASP A 337 -20.64 -10.26 26.33
N ARG A 338 -20.32 -10.31 27.63
CA ARG A 338 -19.61 -9.21 28.29
C ARG A 338 -18.25 -8.93 27.63
N TYR A 339 -17.54 -9.94 27.13
CA TYR A 339 -16.25 -9.71 26.50
C TYR A 339 -16.41 -8.88 25.22
N LEU A 340 -17.35 -9.25 24.34
CA LEU A 340 -17.63 -8.50 23.12
C LEU A 340 -17.98 -7.04 23.44
N HIS A 341 -18.90 -6.82 24.38
CA HIS A 341 -19.31 -5.47 24.76
C HIS A 341 -18.20 -4.66 25.43
N ASP A 342 -17.38 -5.26 26.30
CA ASP A 342 -16.24 -4.58 26.92
C ASP A 342 -15.20 -4.17 25.86
N PHE A 343 -14.97 -5.03 24.86
CA PHE A 343 -14.07 -4.73 23.73
C PHE A 343 -14.61 -3.58 22.86
N VAL A 344 -15.91 -3.59 22.52
CA VAL A 344 -16.55 -2.53 21.74
C VAL A 344 -16.58 -1.21 22.52
N ALA A 345 -16.88 -1.25 23.82
CA ALA A 345 -16.87 -0.07 24.68
C ALA A 345 -15.47 0.56 24.76
N ALA A 346 -14.41 -0.24 24.85
CA ALA A 346 -13.03 0.25 24.83
C ALA A 346 -12.67 0.87 23.45
N ALA A 347 -13.07 0.22 22.35
CA ALA A 347 -12.87 0.76 21.01
C ALA A 347 -13.61 2.10 20.79
N LYS A 348 -14.83 2.22 21.34
CA LYS A 348 -15.60 3.47 21.34
C LYS A 348 -14.93 4.56 22.18
N ALA A 349 -14.43 4.20 23.36
CA ALA A 349 -13.77 5.13 24.28
C ALA A 349 -12.44 5.67 23.74
N ALA A 350 -11.74 4.93 22.87
CA ALA A 350 -10.52 5.41 22.19
C ALA A 350 -10.79 6.66 21.32
N ASP A 351 -12.03 6.83 20.86
CA ASP A 351 -12.52 8.01 20.13
C ASP A 351 -11.63 8.43 18.93
N CYS A 352 -11.08 7.44 18.21
CA CYS A 352 -10.28 7.62 17.01
C CYS A 352 -10.68 6.64 15.91
N PRO A 353 -10.30 6.90 14.64
CA PRO A 353 -10.47 5.94 13.55
C PRO A 353 -9.79 4.61 13.86
N ILE A 354 -10.54 3.51 13.74
CA ILE A 354 -10.04 2.14 13.91
C ILE A 354 -10.64 1.25 12.82
N PHE A 355 -9.82 0.40 12.22
CA PHE A 355 -10.27 -0.74 11.41
C PHE A 355 -10.26 -2.01 12.25
N ILE A 356 -11.36 -2.74 12.26
CA ILE A 356 -11.43 -4.12 12.78
C ILE A 356 -11.59 -5.05 11.60
N ARG A 357 -10.63 -5.96 11.40
CA ARG A 357 -10.70 -7.04 10.42
C ARG A 357 -10.97 -8.33 11.17
N PHE A 358 -12.26 -8.65 11.31
CA PHE A 358 -12.71 -9.77 12.11
C PHE A 358 -12.69 -11.08 11.31
N ALA A 359 -12.10 -12.13 11.88
CA ALA A 359 -12.09 -13.49 11.36
C ALA A 359 -11.78 -13.57 9.85
N GLY A 360 -10.62 -13.01 9.45
CA GLY A 360 -10.18 -12.94 8.06
C GLY A 360 -9.80 -14.31 7.47
N GLU A 361 -9.74 -14.41 6.15
CA GLU A 361 -9.34 -15.64 5.43
C GLU A 361 -10.18 -16.89 5.71
N MET A 362 -11.42 -16.69 6.16
CA MET A 362 -12.40 -17.73 6.45
C MET A 362 -12.66 -18.72 5.30
N ASN A 363 -12.35 -18.34 4.06
CA ASN A 363 -12.46 -19.20 2.89
C ASN A 363 -11.34 -20.26 2.78
N GLY A 364 -10.32 -20.21 3.64
CA GLY A 364 -9.23 -21.20 3.70
C GLY A 364 -9.36 -22.18 4.87
N ASP A 365 -9.00 -23.44 4.64
CA ASP A 365 -9.07 -24.55 5.60
C ASP A 365 -8.05 -24.46 6.76
N TRP A 366 -7.19 -23.44 6.76
CA TRP A 366 -6.22 -23.16 7.82
C TRP A 366 -6.79 -22.36 8.99
N THR A 367 -8.05 -21.93 8.92
CA THR A 367 -8.73 -21.20 10.00
C THR A 367 -9.73 -22.09 10.73
N GLY A 368 -9.84 -21.95 12.05
CA GLY A 368 -10.79 -22.73 12.86
C GLY A 368 -12.26 -22.28 12.73
N TYR A 369 -12.52 -21.30 11.86
CA TYR A 369 -13.84 -20.78 11.51
C TYR A 369 -14.18 -20.99 10.02
N HIS A 370 -13.45 -21.87 9.35
CA HIS A 370 -13.78 -22.40 8.01
C HIS A 370 -14.78 -23.56 8.10
N GLY A 371 -15.51 -23.80 7.01
CA GLY A 371 -16.35 -24.98 6.79
C GLY A 371 -17.85 -24.75 6.94
N ASP A 372 -18.27 -23.73 7.70
CA ASP A 372 -19.68 -23.34 7.85
C ASP A 372 -19.88 -21.86 7.50
N PRO A 373 -20.13 -21.53 6.22
CA PRO A 373 -20.38 -20.16 5.79
C PRO A 373 -21.61 -19.54 6.45
N LYS A 374 -22.64 -20.34 6.80
CA LYS A 374 -23.85 -19.82 7.45
C LYS A 374 -23.54 -19.37 8.87
N ALA A 375 -22.86 -20.19 9.65
CA ALA A 375 -22.45 -19.83 11.01
C ALA A 375 -21.48 -18.63 10.99
N TYR A 376 -20.54 -18.61 10.04
CA TYR A 376 -19.62 -17.48 9.87
C TYR A 376 -20.37 -16.16 9.65
N ARG A 377 -21.34 -16.13 8.71
CA ARG A 377 -22.15 -14.93 8.45
C ARG A 377 -22.93 -14.50 9.69
N GLN A 378 -23.44 -15.43 10.49
CA GLN A 378 -24.14 -15.10 11.74
C GLN A 378 -23.20 -14.44 12.76
N ALA A 379 -22.00 -15.01 12.96
CA ALA A 379 -20.99 -14.45 13.86
C ALA A 379 -20.51 -13.06 13.40
N PHE A 380 -20.25 -12.89 12.10
CA PHE A 380 -19.84 -11.61 11.55
C PHE A 380 -20.91 -10.53 11.76
N ARG A 381 -22.18 -10.87 11.50
CA ARG A 381 -23.32 -9.95 11.68
C ARG A 381 -23.52 -9.57 13.14
N LEU A 382 -23.32 -10.50 14.08
CA LEU A 382 -23.34 -10.22 15.52
C LEU A 382 -22.27 -9.17 15.89
N VAL A 383 -21.02 -9.40 15.48
CA VAL A 383 -19.92 -8.46 15.74
C VAL A 383 -20.20 -7.10 15.08
N TYR A 384 -20.66 -7.08 13.83
CA TYR A 384 -21.02 -5.84 13.13
C TYR A 384 -22.08 -5.03 13.87
N GLN A 385 -23.12 -5.70 14.37
CA GLN A 385 -24.20 -5.08 15.14
C GLN A 385 -23.68 -4.47 16.43
N ALA A 386 -22.82 -5.17 17.16
CA ALA A 386 -22.21 -4.64 18.38
C ALA A 386 -21.41 -3.36 18.09
N PHE A 387 -20.57 -3.34 17.04
CA PHE A 387 -19.78 -2.16 16.65
C PHE A 387 -20.61 -0.98 16.10
N ARG A 388 -21.94 -1.07 15.97
CA ARG A 388 -22.76 0.08 15.56
C ARG A 388 -22.73 1.21 16.60
N GLU A 389 -22.46 0.91 17.87
CA GLU A 389 -22.32 1.93 18.92
C GLU A 389 -20.97 2.67 18.92
N ALA A 390 -20.01 2.24 18.10
CA ALA A 390 -18.68 2.81 17.96
C ALA A 390 -18.50 3.45 16.55
N PRO A 391 -18.97 4.69 16.33
CA PRO A 391 -19.13 5.27 14.99
C PRO A 391 -17.80 5.56 14.26
N LYS A 392 -16.67 5.62 14.99
CA LYS A 392 -15.33 5.80 14.42
C LYS A 392 -14.63 4.48 14.07
N VAL A 393 -15.30 3.33 14.24
CA VAL A 393 -14.74 2.00 13.98
C VAL A 393 -15.37 1.37 12.74
N ALA A 394 -14.58 1.06 11.71
CA ALA A 394 -15.05 0.37 10.51
C ALA A 394 -14.72 -1.14 10.55
N LEU A 395 -15.70 -1.99 10.23
CA LEU A 395 -15.54 -3.45 10.19
C LEU A 395 -15.26 -3.93 8.76
N ILE A 396 -14.21 -4.74 8.59
CA ILE A 396 -13.73 -5.27 7.31
C ILE A 396 -13.99 -6.78 7.24
N TRP A 397 -14.74 -7.22 6.22
CA TRP A 397 -14.85 -8.64 5.85
C TRP A 397 -13.75 -8.97 4.83
N CYS A 398 -12.80 -9.86 5.15
CA CYS A 398 -11.56 -9.98 4.37
C CYS A 398 -11.20 -11.44 4.03
N PRO A 399 -11.62 -11.98 2.87
CA PRO A 399 -11.17 -13.28 2.37
C PRO A 399 -9.69 -13.28 1.94
N ASN A 400 -9.12 -14.48 1.77
CA ASN A 400 -7.90 -14.69 0.99
C ASN A 400 -8.26 -14.92 -0.49
N THR A 401 -7.39 -14.57 -1.43
CA THR A 401 -7.63 -14.82 -2.87
C THR A 401 -7.63 -16.30 -3.25
N VAL A 402 -7.03 -17.15 -2.42
CA VAL A 402 -6.98 -18.59 -2.61
C VAL A 402 -7.54 -19.29 -1.37
N PRO A 403 -8.45 -20.27 -1.50
CA PRO A 403 -9.18 -20.61 -2.73
C PRO A 403 -10.17 -19.50 -3.11
N GLN A 404 -10.30 -19.21 -4.41
CA GLN A 404 -11.32 -18.26 -4.89
C GLN A 404 -12.73 -18.85 -4.79
N THR A 405 -12.87 -20.15 -5.03
CA THR A 405 -14.14 -20.87 -4.90
C THR A 405 -14.63 -20.79 -3.46
N GLY A 406 -15.89 -20.40 -3.28
CA GLY A 406 -16.53 -20.30 -1.96
C GLY A 406 -16.34 -18.97 -1.24
N ILE A 407 -15.59 -18.00 -1.79
CA ILE A 407 -15.46 -16.66 -1.16
C ILE A 407 -16.85 -16.03 -0.92
N ASP A 408 -17.71 -16.02 -1.92
CA ASP A 408 -19.02 -15.36 -1.83
C ASP A 408 -19.96 -16.03 -0.82
N ASP A 409 -19.77 -17.33 -0.55
CA ASP A 409 -20.57 -18.05 0.45
C ASP A 409 -20.37 -17.45 1.86
N TYR A 410 -19.21 -16.88 2.16
CA TYR A 410 -18.93 -16.26 3.46
C TYR A 410 -19.33 -14.79 3.55
N TYR A 411 -19.83 -14.18 2.47
CA TYR A 411 -20.15 -12.75 2.45
C TYR A 411 -21.30 -12.41 3.42
N PRO A 412 -21.11 -11.53 4.42
CA PRO A 412 -22.12 -11.25 5.46
C PRO A 412 -23.30 -10.40 4.98
N GLY A 413 -23.20 -9.80 3.78
CA GLY A 413 -24.17 -8.87 3.21
C GLY A 413 -23.70 -7.42 3.24
N ASP A 414 -24.23 -6.58 2.34
CA ASP A 414 -23.91 -5.15 2.28
C ASP A 414 -24.32 -4.38 3.53
N ASP A 415 -25.33 -4.86 4.25
CA ASP A 415 -25.82 -4.26 5.49
C ASP A 415 -24.98 -4.66 6.72
N ALA A 416 -23.97 -5.51 6.54
CA ALA A 416 -23.22 -6.12 7.64
C ALA A 416 -21.70 -6.03 7.49
N CYS A 417 -21.18 -5.19 6.59
CA CYS A 417 -19.77 -4.83 6.54
C CYS A 417 -19.61 -3.37 6.09
N ASP A 418 -18.60 -2.68 6.60
CA ASP A 418 -18.28 -1.33 6.14
C ASP A 418 -17.34 -1.39 4.92
N TRP A 419 -16.42 -2.37 4.91
CA TRP A 419 -15.42 -2.59 3.86
C TRP A 419 -15.34 -4.06 3.44
N VAL A 420 -14.95 -4.29 2.18
CA VAL A 420 -14.53 -5.62 1.69
C VAL A 420 -13.02 -5.64 1.58
N GLY A 421 -12.39 -6.53 2.34
CA GLY A 421 -10.97 -6.78 2.33
C GLY A 421 -10.56 -7.86 1.32
N VAL A 422 -9.26 -8.00 1.08
CA VAL A 422 -8.66 -9.15 0.42
C VAL A 422 -7.19 -9.30 0.83
N ASN A 423 -6.78 -10.54 1.10
CA ASN A 423 -5.39 -10.91 1.37
C ASN A 423 -4.80 -11.71 0.21
N PHE A 424 -3.57 -11.37 -0.20
CA PHE A 424 -2.83 -12.12 -1.21
C PHE A 424 -1.35 -11.80 -1.20
N TYR A 425 -0.53 -12.68 -1.78
CA TYR A 425 0.92 -12.54 -1.79
C TYR A 425 1.46 -12.87 -3.17
N SER A 426 2.48 -12.13 -3.60
CA SER A 426 3.29 -12.50 -4.76
C SER A 426 4.47 -13.35 -4.26
N VAL A 427 4.43 -14.65 -4.54
CA VAL A 427 5.50 -15.59 -4.15
C VAL A 427 6.28 -16.06 -5.37
N LEU A 428 7.57 -16.31 -5.18
CA LEU A 428 8.45 -16.76 -6.26
C LEU A 428 8.14 -18.18 -6.73
N TYR A 429 7.77 -19.06 -5.79
CA TYR A 429 7.41 -20.45 -6.05
C TYR A 429 6.10 -20.79 -5.35
N LEU A 430 5.10 -21.19 -6.12
CA LEU A 430 3.81 -21.64 -5.61
C LEU A 430 3.98 -22.93 -4.83
N ASP A 431 3.24 -23.05 -3.73
CA ASP A 431 3.22 -24.20 -2.82
C ASP A 431 4.63 -24.61 -2.33
N ASN A 432 5.60 -23.69 -2.41
CA ASN A 432 7.01 -23.96 -2.15
C ASN A 432 7.55 -25.13 -3.00
N GLU A 433 7.27 -25.10 -4.31
CA GLU A 433 7.77 -26.05 -5.30
C GLU A 433 8.49 -25.32 -6.46
N ARG A 434 9.79 -25.62 -6.67
CA ARG A 434 10.60 -24.97 -7.72
C ARG A 434 10.04 -25.16 -9.13
N SER A 435 9.35 -26.27 -9.38
CA SER A 435 8.69 -26.58 -10.67
C SER A 435 7.45 -25.72 -10.93
N ARG A 436 7.01 -24.93 -9.96
CA ARG A 436 5.80 -24.09 -10.04
C ARG A 436 6.14 -22.62 -9.78
N PRO A 437 6.86 -21.95 -10.70
CA PRO A 437 7.24 -20.55 -10.53
C PRO A 437 6.01 -19.64 -10.52
N GLY A 438 5.98 -18.67 -9.62
CA GLY A 438 4.94 -17.64 -9.51
C GLY A 438 5.28 -16.35 -10.27
N GLU A 439 6.43 -16.27 -10.92
CA GLU A 439 6.92 -15.08 -11.64
C GLU A 439 5.91 -14.50 -12.62
N HIS A 440 5.21 -15.36 -13.36
CA HIS A 440 4.24 -14.97 -14.38
C HIS A 440 2.88 -14.48 -13.83
N ILE A 441 2.65 -14.56 -12.52
CA ILE A 441 1.38 -14.15 -11.91
C ILE A 441 1.43 -12.66 -11.61
N HIS A 442 0.57 -11.90 -12.28
CA HIS A 442 0.42 -10.47 -12.00
C HIS A 442 -0.39 -10.30 -10.71
N PRO A 443 0.02 -9.44 -9.75
CA PRO A 443 -0.70 -9.28 -8.47
C PRO A 443 -2.14 -8.80 -8.66
N THR A 444 -2.42 -8.05 -9.73
CA THR A 444 -3.78 -7.62 -10.03
C THR A 444 -4.71 -8.78 -10.43
N ASP A 445 -4.19 -9.92 -10.88
CA ASP A 445 -5.04 -11.11 -11.16
C ASP A 445 -5.64 -11.69 -9.90
N LEU A 446 -4.91 -11.60 -8.79
CA LEU A 446 -5.35 -12.08 -7.49
C LEU A 446 -6.42 -11.12 -6.93
N LEU A 447 -6.26 -9.82 -7.16
CA LEU A 447 -7.22 -8.78 -6.75
C LEU A 447 -8.53 -8.80 -7.57
N ASP A 448 -8.46 -9.19 -8.84
CA ASP A 448 -9.50 -8.93 -9.85
C ASP A 448 -10.89 -9.47 -9.46
N TYR A 449 -10.96 -10.68 -8.90
CA TYR A 449 -12.24 -11.28 -8.50
C TYR A 449 -12.94 -10.45 -7.41
N VAL A 450 -12.26 -10.19 -6.28
CA VAL A 450 -12.86 -9.42 -5.18
C VAL A 450 -13.22 -8.01 -5.66
N TYR A 451 -12.34 -7.38 -6.43
CA TYR A 451 -12.61 -6.04 -6.94
C TYR A 451 -13.86 -6.01 -7.83
N ARG A 452 -13.97 -6.89 -8.83
CA ARG A 452 -15.13 -6.89 -9.74
C ARG A 452 -16.44 -7.21 -9.03
N THR A 453 -16.42 -8.09 -8.04
CA THR A 453 -17.63 -8.54 -7.33
C THR A 453 -18.16 -7.49 -6.35
N TYR A 454 -17.29 -6.74 -5.67
CA TYR A 454 -17.70 -5.91 -4.52
C TYR A 454 -17.45 -4.40 -4.67
N SER A 455 -16.51 -3.97 -5.53
CA SER A 455 -16.04 -2.56 -5.55
C SER A 455 -17.09 -1.50 -5.90
N GLN A 456 -18.16 -1.89 -6.58
CA GLN A 456 -19.28 -1.01 -6.92
C GLN A 456 -20.15 -0.67 -5.70
N ARG A 457 -20.11 -1.49 -4.64
CA ARG A 457 -20.96 -1.38 -3.45
C ARG A 457 -20.18 -1.09 -2.19
N LYS A 458 -18.90 -1.49 -2.13
CA LYS A 458 -18.04 -1.37 -0.96
C LYS A 458 -16.65 -0.85 -1.34
N PRO A 459 -16.00 -0.02 -0.51
CA PRO A 459 -14.58 0.23 -0.66
C PRO A 459 -13.79 -1.06 -0.45
N ILE A 460 -12.73 -1.23 -1.22
CA ILE A 460 -11.86 -2.40 -1.17
C ILE A 460 -10.62 -2.09 -0.32
N ALA A 461 -10.29 -2.98 0.60
CA ALA A 461 -9.05 -2.95 1.38
C ALA A 461 -8.16 -4.14 0.97
N ILE A 462 -6.92 -3.87 0.58
CA ILE A 462 -5.90 -4.93 0.56
C ILE A 462 -5.42 -5.07 2.00
N GLY A 463 -5.94 -6.09 2.69
CA GLY A 463 -5.73 -6.31 4.11
C GLY A 463 -4.30 -6.69 4.41
N GLU A 464 -3.72 -7.53 3.55
CA GLU A 464 -2.34 -7.97 3.57
C GLU A 464 -1.84 -8.19 2.14
N TYR A 465 -0.73 -7.57 1.80
CA TYR A 465 0.02 -7.86 0.59
C TYR A 465 1.53 -7.79 0.82
N ALA A 466 2.27 -8.72 0.23
CA ALA A 466 3.72 -8.60 0.10
C ALA A 466 4.22 -9.37 -1.11
N ALA A 467 5.48 -9.10 -1.50
CA ALA A 467 6.17 -9.82 -2.56
C ALA A 467 7.51 -10.36 -2.06
N THR A 468 7.79 -11.63 -2.36
CA THR A 468 9.04 -12.32 -1.96
C THR A 468 10.27 -11.55 -2.42
N GLN A 469 11.15 -11.16 -1.52
CA GLN A 469 12.49 -10.65 -1.87
C GLN A 469 13.60 -11.68 -1.66
N TYR A 470 13.32 -12.74 -0.90
CA TYR A 470 14.19 -13.90 -0.74
C TYR A 470 13.33 -15.14 -0.45
N SER A 471 13.65 -16.28 -1.06
CA SER A 471 12.93 -17.54 -0.85
C SER A 471 13.87 -18.60 -0.28
N LYS A 472 13.37 -19.47 0.60
CA LYS A 472 14.11 -20.67 1.04
C LYS A 472 14.53 -21.56 -0.12
N LEU A 473 13.78 -21.52 -1.22
CA LEU A 473 14.06 -22.25 -2.45
C LEU A 473 14.88 -21.43 -3.44
N ASP A 474 15.48 -20.31 -3.08
CA ASP A 474 16.42 -19.62 -3.96
C ASP A 474 17.67 -19.25 -3.15
N SER A 475 18.84 -19.54 -3.69
CA SER A 475 20.10 -19.14 -3.05
C SER A 475 20.40 -17.66 -3.27
N SER A 476 19.79 -17.05 -4.29
CA SER A 476 20.01 -15.66 -4.65
C SER A 476 18.89 -14.76 -4.12
N PRO A 477 19.21 -13.56 -3.62
CA PRO A 477 18.21 -12.52 -3.39
C PRO A 477 17.41 -12.24 -4.66
N ARG A 478 16.10 -12.08 -4.52
CA ARG A 478 15.13 -11.84 -5.60
C ARG A 478 14.36 -10.54 -5.41
N GLN A 479 15.08 -9.50 -4.99
CA GLN A 479 14.54 -8.14 -4.88
C GLN A 479 14.03 -7.60 -6.22
N ASP A 480 14.54 -8.08 -7.35
CA ASP A 480 14.04 -7.81 -8.70
C ASP A 480 12.56 -8.20 -8.82
N PHE A 481 12.20 -9.40 -8.37
CA PHE A 481 10.82 -9.87 -8.37
C PHE A 481 9.95 -8.98 -7.47
N ALA A 482 10.39 -8.68 -6.24
CA ALA A 482 9.63 -7.80 -5.34
C ALA A 482 9.39 -6.40 -5.93
N ILE A 483 10.42 -5.80 -6.56
CA ILE A 483 10.32 -4.51 -7.26
C ILE A 483 9.30 -4.58 -8.41
N THR A 484 9.35 -5.62 -9.23
CA THR A 484 8.39 -5.84 -10.31
C THR A 484 6.97 -5.91 -9.79
N LYS A 485 6.72 -6.71 -8.76
CA LYS A 485 5.37 -6.93 -8.20
C LYS A 485 4.83 -5.68 -7.50
N LEU A 486 5.68 -4.92 -6.80
CA LEU A 486 5.34 -3.58 -6.30
C LEU A 486 4.91 -2.65 -7.44
N GLY A 487 5.69 -2.58 -8.52
CA GLY A 487 5.42 -1.69 -9.65
C GLY A 487 4.11 -2.05 -10.36
N GLN A 488 3.86 -3.36 -10.53
CA GLN A 488 2.63 -3.91 -11.11
C GLN A 488 1.39 -3.58 -10.28
N LEU A 489 1.43 -3.78 -8.95
CA LEU A 489 0.26 -3.50 -8.10
C LEU A 489 0.05 -2.00 -7.89
N TYR A 490 1.06 -1.30 -7.37
CA TYR A 490 0.89 0.09 -6.89
C TYR A 490 0.59 1.07 -8.02
N SER A 491 1.04 0.82 -9.25
CA SER A 491 0.68 1.66 -10.40
C SER A 491 -0.77 1.44 -10.87
N ALA A 492 -1.30 0.22 -10.70
CA ALA A 492 -2.65 -0.13 -11.08
C ALA A 492 -3.71 0.39 -10.09
N LEU A 493 -3.35 0.62 -8.82
CA LEU A 493 -4.27 1.12 -7.78
C LEU A 493 -4.92 2.47 -8.13
N PRO A 494 -4.17 3.55 -8.47
CA PRO A 494 -4.78 4.83 -8.85
C PRO A 494 -5.61 4.80 -10.14
N THR A 495 -5.37 3.81 -11.00
CA THR A 495 -5.84 3.80 -12.40
C THR A 495 -6.95 2.78 -12.60
N ARG A 496 -6.63 1.49 -12.58
CA ARG A 496 -7.54 0.37 -12.88
C ARG A 496 -8.35 -0.06 -11.66
N TYR A 497 -7.83 0.20 -10.46
CA TYR A 497 -8.43 -0.23 -9.20
C TYR A 497 -8.74 0.93 -8.21
N PRO A 498 -9.33 2.07 -8.64
CA PRO A 498 -9.49 3.27 -7.80
C PRO A 498 -10.49 3.11 -6.63
N ARG A 499 -11.26 2.01 -6.59
CA ARG A 499 -12.09 1.62 -5.44
C ARG A 499 -11.30 0.82 -4.39
N VAL A 500 -10.03 0.52 -4.63
CA VAL A 500 -9.10 0.13 -3.56
C VAL A 500 -8.73 1.38 -2.80
N LYS A 501 -9.18 1.44 -1.55
CA LYS A 501 -9.11 2.59 -0.66
C LYS A 501 -8.14 2.38 0.50
N MET A 502 -7.60 1.18 0.66
CA MET A 502 -6.51 0.87 1.57
C MET A 502 -5.61 -0.23 0.98
N VAL A 503 -4.30 -0.12 1.14
CA VAL A 503 -3.32 -1.17 0.87
C VAL A 503 -2.33 -1.28 2.02
N ASN A 504 -2.26 -2.47 2.64
CA ASN A 504 -1.31 -2.74 3.72
C ASN A 504 -0.21 -3.70 3.26
N TRP A 505 1.05 -3.28 3.41
CA TRP A 505 2.19 -4.17 3.21
C TRP A 505 2.40 -5.10 4.43
N TYR A 506 2.68 -6.38 4.21
CA TYR A 506 3.08 -7.31 5.26
C TYR A 506 4.61 -7.33 5.37
N ASP A 507 5.16 -6.45 6.23
CA ASP A 507 6.62 -6.31 6.45
C ASP A 507 7.09 -7.34 7.49
N CYS A 508 7.60 -8.46 7.00
CA CYS A 508 8.03 -9.55 7.87
C CYS A 508 9.14 -10.38 7.24
N ASP A 509 10.18 -10.68 8.02
CA ASP A 509 11.07 -11.79 7.68
C ASP A 509 10.47 -13.11 8.18
N ASN A 510 9.62 -13.71 7.34
CA ASN A 510 9.05 -15.02 7.66
C ASN A 510 10.13 -16.11 7.76
N MET A 511 11.36 -15.93 7.23
CA MET A 511 12.45 -16.89 7.44
C MET A 511 12.87 -17.00 8.90
N VAL A 512 12.69 -15.92 9.66
CA VAL A 512 13.02 -15.84 11.08
C VAL A 512 11.77 -16.09 11.93
N HIS A 513 10.70 -15.35 11.64
CA HIS A 513 9.57 -15.14 12.54
C HIS A 513 8.38 -16.06 12.30
N ALA A 514 8.29 -16.71 11.13
CA ALA A 514 7.20 -17.65 10.89
C ALA A 514 7.41 -18.95 11.68
N ARG A 515 6.29 -19.64 11.96
CA ARG A 515 6.31 -20.96 12.61
C ARG A 515 7.14 -21.98 11.83
N PHE A 516 7.62 -23.00 12.54
CA PHE A 516 8.33 -24.14 11.94
C PHE A 516 7.51 -24.72 10.77
N GLY A 517 8.11 -24.85 9.59
CA GLY A 517 7.44 -25.25 8.35
C GLY A 517 6.87 -24.12 7.48
N ARG A 518 6.80 -22.88 7.98
CA ARG A 518 6.35 -21.68 7.22
C ARG A 518 7.44 -20.63 6.99
N LYS A 519 8.68 -20.96 7.38
CA LYS A 519 9.89 -20.17 7.11
C LYS A 519 10.32 -20.29 5.64
N LEU A 520 9.58 -19.63 4.76
CA LEU A 520 9.65 -19.84 3.31
C LEU A 520 10.09 -18.62 2.50
N ASN A 521 9.73 -17.42 2.94
CA ASN A 521 9.97 -16.18 2.21
C ASN A 521 10.39 -15.06 3.16
N ASN A 522 11.08 -14.06 2.65
CA ASN A 522 11.31 -12.78 3.32
C ASN A 522 10.56 -11.69 2.53
N TYR A 523 9.86 -10.80 3.26
CA TYR A 523 9.00 -9.75 2.73
C TYR A 523 9.38 -8.33 3.20
N LEU A 524 10.51 -8.16 3.89
CA LEU A 524 10.92 -6.86 4.43
C LEU A 524 11.09 -5.79 3.33
N LEU A 525 10.64 -4.57 3.60
CA LEU A 525 10.95 -3.36 2.84
C LEU A 525 12.18 -2.65 3.39
N SER A 526 12.49 -2.82 4.68
CA SER A 526 13.64 -2.18 5.33
C SER A 526 14.98 -2.61 4.73
N SER A 527 15.03 -3.78 4.08
CA SER A 527 16.18 -4.28 3.34
C SER A 527 15.69 -5.11 2.14
N PRO A 528 16.34 -5.02 0.96
CA PRO A 528 17.51 -4.22 0.66
C PRO A 528 17.16 -2.76 0.30
N PRO A 529 18.15 -1.84 0.30
CA PRO A 529 17.94 -0.42 -0.02
C PRO A 529 17.23 -0.16 -1.35
N GLU A 530 17.48 -0.97 -2.38
CA GLU A 530 16.87 -0.80 -3.69
C GLU A 530 15.36 -1.05 -3.66
N LEU A 531 14.91 -2.07 -2.90
CA LEU A 531 13.50 -2.36 -2.70
C LEU A 531 12.82 -1.22 -1.93
N ARG A 532 13.45 -0.76 -0.85
CA ARG A 532 12.99 0.39 -0.07
C ARG A 532 12.83 1.65 -0.92
N GLN A 533 13.85 2.00 -1.71
CA GLN A 533 13.83 3.17 -2.60
C GLN A 533 12.77 3.05 -3.68
N PHE A 534 12.49 1.83 -4.15
CA PHE A 534 11.42 1.61 -5.10
C PHE A 534 10.05 1.78 -4.46
N TYR A 535 9.83 1.24 -3.25
CA TYR A 535 8.62 1.43 -2.47
C TYR A 535 8.34 2.93 -2.19
N GLN A 536 9.35 3.67 -1.73
CA GLN A 536 9.31 5.13 -1.57
C GLN A 536 8.81 5.82 -2.84
N ARG A 537 9.36 5.45 -4.00
CA ARG A 537 9.01 6.05 -5.30
C ARG A 537 7.57 5.76 -5.71
N VAL A 538 7.13 4.50 -5.64
CA VAL A 538 5.78 4.13 -6.10
C VAL A 538 4.69 4.64 -5.17
N THR A 539 5.02 4.91 -3.91
CA THR A 539 4.09 5.49 -2.92
C THR A 539 4.16 7.01 -2.78
N ALA A 540 5.09 7.70 -3.47
CA ALA A 540 5.27 9.15 -3.37
C ALA A 540 4.15 10.00 -3.98
N SER A 541 3.22 9.39 -4.73
CA SER A 541 2.07 10.10 -5.29
C SER A 541 1.10 10.52 -4.18
N ALA A 542 0.56 11.73 -4.24
CA ALA A 542 -0.48 12.21 -3.32
C ALA A 542 -1.79 11.40 -3.42
N TYR A 543 -1.93 10.49 -4.39
CA TYR A 543 -2.99 9.48 -4.40
C TYR A 543 -2.96 8.59 -3.16
N PHE A 544 -1.76 8.25 -2.70
CA PHE A 544 -1.54 7.37 -1.58
C PHE A 544 -1.54 8.18 -0.28
N LEU A 545 -2.57 8.00 0.52
CA LEU A 545 -2.78 8.77 1.75
C LEU A 545 -1.91 8.23 2.89
N GLY A 546 -1.32 9.16 3.62
CA GLY A 546 -0.59 8.97 4.87
C GLY A 546 -1.41 9.28 6.13
N ALA A 547 -0.72 9.31 7.27
CA ALA A 547 -1.31 9.61 8.58
C ALA A 547 -2.07 10.95 8.57
N GLY A 548 -3.25 10.98 9.22
CA GLY A 548 -4.08 12.18 9.34
C GLY A 548 -4.82 12.63 8.07
N GLN A 549 -4.50 12.09 6.90
CA GLN A 549 -5.17 12.45 5.66
C GLN A 549 -6.42 11.63 5.42
N THR A 550 -7.40 12.22 4.74
CA THR A 550 -8.70 11.58 4.44
C THR A 550 -9.14 11.77 3.00
N ILE A 551 -8.38 12.53 2.21
CA ILE A 551 -8.70 12.90 0.84
C ILE A 551 -7.43 13.23 0.06
N SER A 552 -7.33 12.69 -1.15
CA SER A 552 -6.26 13.02 -2.08
C SER A 552 -6.69 14.16 -3.01
N PRO A 553 -5.80 15.12 -3.33
CA PRO A 553 -6.06 16.12 -4.37
C PRO A 553 -5.87 15.57 -5.79
N VAL A 554 -5.37 14.34 -5.95
CA VAL A 554 -5.05 13.74 -7.24
C VAL A 554 -5.97 12.56 -7.55
N ARG A 555 -6.41 12.49 -8.81
CA ARG A 555 -7.12 11.34 -9.37
C ARG A 555 -6.56 11.00 -10.74
N ALA A 556 -6.50 9.71 -11.05
CA ALA A 556 -6.27 9.26 -12.42
C ALA A 556 -7.61 9.05 -13.14
N GLU A 557 -7.69 9.48 -14.39
CA GLU A 557 -8.84 9.25 -15.27
C GLU A 557 -8.34 8.65 -16.59
N PRO A 558 -9.10 7.74 -17.23
CA PRO A 558 -8.74 7.25 -18.57
C PRO A 558 -8.49 8.42 -19.53
N LEU A 559 -7.42 8.35 -20.31
CA LEU A 559 -7.07 9.40 -21.26
C LEU A 559 -7.89 9.22 -22.54
N GLU A 560 -8.62 10.27 -22.92
CA GLU A 560 -9.52 10.28 -24.08
C GLU A 560 -8.90 11.01 -25.29
N GLN A 561 -9.35 10.63 -26.49
CA GLN A 561 -8.89 11.24 -27.74
C GLN A 561 -9.25 12.73 -27.78
N GLY A 562 -8.24 13.59 -27.93
CA GLY A 562 -8.39 15.03 -27.98
C GLY A 562 -8.58 15.69 -26.62
N GLN A 563 -8.39 14.96 -25.52
CA GLN A 563 -8.53 15.49 -24.16
C GLN A 563 -7.58 16.68 -23.94
N LYS A 564 -8.10 17.73 -23.27
CA LYS A 564 -7.29 18.86 -22.80
C LYS A 564 -6.69 18.55 -21.44
N LEU A 565 -5.38 18.67 -21.34
CA LEU A 565 -4.59 18.45 -20.13
C LEU A 565 -3.92 19.75 -19.70
N ALA A 566 -3.53 19.83 -18.45
CA ALA A 566 -2.77 20.95 -17.91
C ALA A 566 -1.27 20.62 -17.84
N PRO A 567 -0.36 21.61 -17.85
CA PRO A 567 1.07 21.37 -17.69
C PRO A 567 1.44 20.60 -16.41
N GLU A 568 0.65 20.72 -15.35
CA GLU A 568 0.83 19.98 -14.10
C GLU A 568 0.32 18.52 -14.15
N ASP A 569 -0.42 18.13 -15.19
CA ASP A 569 -0.91 16.77 -15.36
C ASP A 569 0.24 15.82 -15.74
N THR A 570 0.01 14.52 -15.53
CA THR A 570 0.95 13.45 -15.93
C THR A 570 0.20 12.36 -16.68
N ILE A 571 0.70 11.96 -17.84
CA ILE A 571 0.17 10.80 -18.56
C ILE A 571 0.88 9.53 -18.06
N GLU A 572 0.12 8.52 -17.65
CA GLU A 572 0.65 7.21 -17.25
C GLU A 572 0.16 6.11 -18.18
N ALA A 573 1.05 5.20 -18.57
CA ALA A 573 0.70 3.97 -19.26
C ALA A 573 0.54 2.82 -18.26
N GLN A 574 -0.59 2.14 -18.35
CA GLN A 574 -0.86 0.89 -17.65
C GLN A 574 -0.76 -0.25 -18.64
N ILE A 575 0.27 -1.08 -18.46
CA ILE A 575 0.59 -2.16 -19.37
C ILE A 575 0.62 -3.46 -18.58
N ARG A 576 -0.18 -4.41 -19.04
CA ARG A 576 -0.15 -5.79 -18.61
C ARG A 576 0.17 -6.62 -19.84
N THR A 577 1.12 -7.54 -19.76
CA THR A 577 1.48 -8.41 -20.89
C THR A 577 2.12 -9.71 -20.41
N TYR A 578 2.46 -10.60 -21.34
CA TYR A 578 3.05 -11.92 -21.09
C TYR A 578 4.52 -11.89 -20.62
N VAL A 579 5.13 -10.70 -20.57
CA VAL A 579 6.45 -10.47 -19.99
C VAL A 579 6.33 -9.55 -18.78
N GLU A 580 7.16 -9.81 -17.78
CA GLU A 580 7.22 -9.01 -16.55
C GLU A 580 7.84 -7.63 -16.76
N HIS A 581 8.74 -7.51 -17.75
CA HIS A 581 9.55 -6.32 -18.02
C HIS A 581 9.43 -5.89 -19.50
N PRO A 582 8.24 -5.48 -19.97
CA PRO A 582 8.13 -4.98 -21.33
C PRO A 582 8.90 -3.66 -21.46
N LYS A 583 9.66 -3.51 -22.54
CA LYS A 583 10.35 -2.26 -22.90
C LYS A 583 9.33 -1.30 -23.51
N VAL A 584 9.10 -0.17 -22.87
CA VAL A 584 8.06 0.81 -23.25
C VAL A 584 8.71 2.12 -23.66
N TYR A 585 8.29 2.64 -24.80
CA TYR A 585 8.78 3.90 -25.36
C TYR A 585 7.61 4.87 -25.60
N PHE A 586 7.71 6.08 -25.06
CA PHE A 586 6.78 7.17 -25.32
C PHE A 586 7.35 8.02 -26.44
N LYS A 587 6.64 8.06 -27.57
CA LYS A 587 6.97 8.89 -28.72
C LYS A 587 6.02 10.07 -28.77
N LEU A 588 6.50 11.26 -28.43
CA LEU A 588 5.75 12.52 -28.47
C LEU A 588 6.12 13.28 -29.75
N ASP A 589 5.14 13.55 -30.60
CA ASP A 589 5.29 14.26 -31.89
C ASP A 589 6.44 13.73 -32.76
N GLY A 590 6.62 12.41 -32.75
CA GLY A 590 7.67 11.76 -33.54
C GLY A 590 8.99 11.54 -32.81
N ALA A 591 9.22 12.14 -31.64
CA ALA A 591 10.45 11.98 -30.86
C ALA A 591 10.24 11.08 -29.65
N VAL A 592 11.19 10.18 -29.35
CA VAL A 592 11.14 9.36 -28.13
C VAL A 592 11.59 10.20 -26.94
N VAL A 593 10.68 10.41 -26.00
CA VAL A 593 10.89 11.29 -24.82
C VAL A 593 11.02 10.53 -23.50
N LEU A 594 10.58 9.27 -23.47
CA LEU A 594 10.70 8.39 -22.31
C LEU A 594 10.87 6.94 -22.79
N ALA A 595 11.76 6.19 -22.13
CA ALA A 595 11.95 4.76 -22.36
C ALA A 595 12.21 4.00 -21.04
N SER A 596 11.44 2.96 -20.75
CA SER A 596 11.62 2.14 -19.54
C SER A 596 11.08 0.71 -19.66
N ASP A 597 11.72 -0.24 -18.97
CA ASP A 597 11.29 -1.63 -18.78
C ASP A 597 10.77 -1.94 -17.36
N ARG A 598 10.63 -0.92 -16.50
CA ARG A 598 10.22 -1.11 -15.10
C ARG A 598 8.74 -0.78 -14.91
N PRO A 599 7.89 -1.75 -14.50
CA PRO A 599 6.50 -1.47 -14.15
C PRO A 599 6.39 -0.34 -13.12
N GLY A 600 5.37 0.51 -13.28
CA GLY A 600 5.12 1.68 -12.42
C GLY A 600 5.97 2.91 -12.71
N THR A 601 6.85 2.88 -13.70
CA THR A 601 7.69 4.04 -14.10
C THR A 601 7.28 4.69 -15.43
N TRP A 602 6.30 4.13 -16.14
CA TRP A 602 5.81 4.59 -17.44
C TRP A 602 4.93 5.84 -17.32
N LYS A 603 5.53 6.95 -16.92
CA LYS A 603 4.85 8.23 -16.63
C LYS A 603 5.53 9.37 -17.37
N LEU A 604 4.76 10.16 -18.12
CA LEU A 604 5.17 11.34 -18.86
C LEU A 604 4.58 12.60 -18.20
N PRO A 605 5.35 13.31 -17.35
CA PRO A 605 4.96 14.63 -16.84
C PRO A 605 4.86 15.64 -17.98
N LEU A 606 3.87 16.51 -17.94
CA LEU A 606 3.62 17.48 -19.02
C LEU A 606 4.23 18.86 -18.79
N ALA A 607 4.87 19.08 -17.64
CA ALA A 607 5.36 20.40 -17.21
C ALA A 607 6.39 21.02 -18.17
N THR A 608 7.08 20.20 -18.97
CA THR A 608 8.08 20.63 -19.96
C THR A 608 7.58 20.52 -21.41
N VAL A 609 6.36 20.02 -21.62
CA VAL A 609 5.76 19.91 -22.95
C VAL A 609 5.20 21.29 -23.33
N LYS A 610 5.45 21.71 -24.57
CA LYS A 610 4.99 23.02 -25.07
C LYS A 610 3.47 23.05 -25.17
N PRO A 611 2.81 24.21 -25.04
CA PRO A 611 1.38 24.32 -25.32
C PRO A 611 1.05 23.96 -26.77
N GLY A 612 -0.11 23.34 -27.00
CA GLY A 612 -0.54 22.95 -28.34
C GLY A 612 -1.15 21.56 -28.43
N LYS A 613 -1.31 21.07 -29.67
CA LYS A 613 -1.84 19.74 -29.96
C LYS A 613 -0.68 18.77 -30.15
N HIS A 614 -0.73 17.65 -29.43
CA HIS A 614 0.34 16.65 -29.41
C HIS A 614 -0.17 15.27 -29.75
N GLN A 615 0.64 14.48 -30.46
CA GLN A 615 0.44 13.06 -30.70
C GLN A 615 1.39 12.27 -29.78
N LEU A 616 0.82 11.43 -28.92
CA LEU A 616 1.56 10.46 -28.13
C LEU A 616 1.35 9.06 -28.70
N ARG A 617 2.45 8.38 -29.03
CA ARG A 617 2.46 6.97 -29.41
C ARG A 617 3.31 6.16 -28.43
N LEU A 618 2.68 5.21 -27.75
CA LEU A 618 3.34 4.17 -26.97
C LEU A 618 3.78 3.04 -27.89
N LEU A 619 5.03 2.61 -27.76
CA LEU A 619 5.57 1.40 -28.39
C LEU A 619 6.02 0.43 -27.31
N ILE A 620 5.60 -0.82 -27.41
CA ILE A 620 5.86 -1.85 -26.40
C ILE A 620 6.58 -3.01 -27.06
N TYR A 621 7.70 -3.42 -26.47
CA TYR A 621 8.51 -4.55 -26.91
C TYR A 621 8.71 -5.52 -25.76
N ASP A 622 8.92 -6.80 -26.07
CA ASP A 622 9.30 -7.78 -25.07
C ASP A 622 10.80 -7.73 -24.75
N ASP A 623 11.21 -8.54 -23.78
CA ASP A 623 12.60 -8.69 -23.35
C ASP A 623 13.55 -9.02 -24.50
N GLY A 624 13.07 -9.82 -25.47
CA GLY A 624 13.74 -10.19 -26.72
C GLY A 624 13.59 -9.20 -27.88
N ASP A 625 13.26 -7.93 -27.60
CA ASP A 625 13.19 -6.83 -28.58
C ASP A 625 12.11 -7.00 -29.68
N ARG A 626 11.14 -7.89 -29.48
CA ARG A 626 10.04 -8.06 -30.43
C ARG A 626 8.91 -7.09 -30.11
N PHE A 627 8.33 -6.53 -31.15
CA PHE A 627 7.13 -5.70 -31.02
C PHE A 627 5.98 -6.49 -30.41
N VAL A 628 5.38 -5.94 -29.35
CA VAL A 628 4.23 -6.52 -28.64
C VAL A 628 2.94 -5.81 -29.06
N GLU A 629 2.88 -4.51 -28.84
CA GLU A 629 1.68 -3.69 -29.07
C GLU A 629 2.04 -2.21 -29.19
N SER A 630 1.15 -1.41 -29.76
CA SER A 630 1.26 0.05 -29.69
C SER A 630 -0.07 0.71 -29.38
N ARG A 631 -0.02 1.88 -28.75
CA ARG A 631 -1.19 2.70 -28.47
C ARG A 631 -0.91 4.13 -28.91
N GLU A 632 -1.83 4.70 -29.68
CA GLU A 632 -1.75 6.10 -30.09
C GLU A 632 -2.91 6.89 -29.50
N ILE A 633 -2.63 8.13 -29.14
CA ILE A 633 -3.60 9.12 -28.67
C ILE A 633 -3.14 10.53 -29.04
N VAL A 634 -4.09 11.43 -29.23
CA VAL A 634 -3.84 12.86 -29.41
C VAL A 634 -4.42 13.60 -28.21
N PHE A 635 -3.71 14.61 -27.70
CA PHE A 635 -4.17 15.45 -26.60
C PHE A 635 -3.81 16.92 -26.85
N GLY A 636 -4.43 17.83 -26.09
CA GLY A 636 -4.10 19.26 -26.08
C GLY A 636 -3.52 19.69 -24.74
N LEU A 637 -2.56 20.62 -24.78
CA LEU A 637 -1.98 21.32 -23.63
C LEU A 637 -2.25 22.81 -23.70
#